data_AF-A0A078AW59-F1
#
_entry.id   AF-A0A078AW59-F1
#
_cell.length_a   1.000
_cell.length_b   1.000
_cell.length_c   1.000
_cell.angle_alpha   90.00
_cell.angle_beta   90.00
_cell.angle_gamma   90.00
#
_symmetry.space_group_name_H-M   'P 1'
#
loop_
_entity.id
_entity.type
_entity.pdbx_description
1 polymer ?
#
loop_
_entity_poly.entity_id
_entity_poly.type
_entity_poly.pdbx_seq_one_letter_code
_entity_poly.pdbx_strand_id
1 'polypeptide(L)'
;MVHYNYAPNIFENMEMKVLKFDNNLYTNQTQYIEDRNLTGDYSWIPFRPKINPKNHWALPYVTGHKYKVHWRFGLDFTQMQIDLSNRWKSTDKDIYVVYNFTDTRARVDFISGGVVNDNATILTKAQNLWQTGDNVVYNDTSVREIHAIFNGRNSSRDSLVMKGYRCNGPCLTAIDEVAVESTFRRWSVPASWPSGKVPTDGETVVIEAGWNMLYDVVNATGPILKMLQINGRLTFDNEEEVGKNLYLYAKYIFVRAGALIIGNETRPFRGTVNIVLYGEKANEQIVYDEAIEAGNKLIANTGNISIYGLPRNKMTRLLESVYKGNKTFKVESGLGWKTDERIVLAATTLRYHDSDYAIIDTYDNATGVLTIKTELTAYHYGAATSTGPNYNGVDMRGEVHLLSRNVRIQGNNTEAWGCQIVTSDFVEITAVVRMGHTYMNNVEIYNCSQYDTYKAAIRFQGNGRMWSEIANSAIYGGWGYGAQFENAANVKLTNNSFYFFNITLDGNHVMHILERDFLKADTIFEPTGCILACTEPGDVCSDLSIVNNVVSGSPFTGFAAYGYACGETNSKVFRDNIAHSVKDTGVIIFANQSDPKQFTCTQASKFTAYKCGLDGAVAFNNQAYKKIVFSQMTFIDNGFGGTPMVAFEGDDLAAEVQDSLFYGETEARDCLKENECLTTSSEACKDKTALQLAYYAKAGKDPLPKSLVKIPIHKIKSDASYGGKTTYTNLQFFNYKSNKTYCGMQQVLFRLNHYAADYIPRAKFIKPRFENIHQDAMAYLFTPPDAWANLDDCGDFPCTAPNNALLQFESATYAGTIKPSNTDKTFQILPNNKPTVQGYSNCKNYPTWNGYYCTNDNLGVLLFESIDDDKMKRMISPIFIVNNQTSSKNTLNTFMDHIWDGFYTGQLRLARWPTTIETGQINGVFRTYDIKYSGTPPSNQRFSLYADESAVILRIDYTKPGAYIITDFSGKTIDANKWNDNLKQLDPIRGQKCGENRYLGVLNILEFFMPAGCQLMIKPVDSIRTNIRLDWTLDAFYSAGGTTKFVDRVAASLGIHASTIKVVAVYKGSVIVDFIIVPDDAKVTATSIQTGIQNTIKSNPTAYGAPVLDASAGGTAVVTGGKIINNTSTGGSTTTGETVTVGGSGNNGGTSTPVIDTSNNPKVIVQSGGSSDNEDQVKLIVILVVIVVVIIIGSVASYFIYQKYQKKQNQKSINKLKEGTEAVAQSSRDASGLGDHEVKDQRGRQSQ
;
A
#
# COMPACT_ATOMS: atom_id res chain seq x y z
N MET A 1 -5.94 18.91 -26.50
CA MET A 1 -6.69 19.49 -25.36
C MET A 1 -6.58 18.52 -24.21
N VAL A 2 -6.68 19.01 -22.98
CA VAL A 2 -6.66 18.19 -21.76
C VAL A 2 -7.92 18.46 -20.96
N HIS A 3 -8.72 17.42 -20.77
CA HIS A 3 -9.96 17.42 -19.98
C HIS A 3 -9.64 16.97 -18.56
N TYR A 4 -9.89 17.81 -17.54
CA TYR A 4 -9.57 17.55 -16.13
C TYR A 4 -10.40 18.43 -15.18
N ASN A 5 -10.10 18.43 -13.87
CA ASN A 5 -10.76 19.25 -12.84
C ASN A 5 -12.30 19.15 -12.90
N TYR A 6 -12.78 17.91 -13.07
CA TYR A 6 -14.18 17.59 -13.28
C TYR A 6 -14.91 17.33 -11.97
N ALA A 7 -16.24 17.38 -12.03
CA ALA A 7 -17.12 16.92 -10.96
C ALA A 7 -18.40 16.29 -11.56
N PRO A 8 -19.02 15.30 -10.90
CA PRO A 8 -18.55 14.60 -9.70
C PRO A 8 -17.35 13.67 -9.98
N ASN A 9 -16.73 13.11 -8.94
CA ASN A 9 -15.55 12.22 -9.06
C ASN A 9 -15.82 10.89 -9.79
N ILE A 10 -17.07 10.60 -10.18
CA ILE A 10 -17.47 9.34 -10.82
C ILE A 10 -16.72 9.06 -12.13
N PHE A 11 -16.25 10.11 -12.82
CA PHE A 11 -15.47 9.96 -14.04
C PHE A 11 -14.05 9.42 -13.81
N GLU A 12 -13.58 9.27 -12.56
CA GLU A 12 -12.31 8.59 -12.30
C GLU A 12 -12.28 7.19 -12.94
N ASN A 13 -11.13 6.85 -13.53
CA ASN A 13 -10.88 5.60 -14.29
C ASN A 13 -11.74 5.38 -15.55
N MET A 14 -12.77 6.19 -15.82
CA MET A 14 -13.66 6.01 -16.98
C MET A 14 -13.00 6.38 -18.31
N GLU A 15 -13.38 5.66 -19.36
CA GLU A 15 -12.99 5.91 -20.74
C GLU A 15 -13.81 7.04 -21.39
N MET A 16 -13.11 8.03 -21.97
CA MET A 16 -13.72 9.12 -22.74
C MET A 16 -13.75 8.75 -24.22
N LYS A 17 -14.94 8.69 -24.81
CA LYS A 17 -15.12 8.52 -26.25
C LYS A 17 -15.00 9.86 -26.97
N VAL A 18 -14.34 9.86 -28.13
CA VAL A 18 -14.21 10.99 -29.03
C VAL A 18 -14.50 10.53 -30.46
N LEU A 19 -15.48 11.14 -31.11
CA LEU A 19 -15.81 10.91 -32.52
C LEU A 19 -15.66 12.21 -33.31
N LYS A 20 -15.24 12.11 -34.58
CA LYS A 20 -15.27 13.22 -35.53
C LYS A 20 -16.67 13.33 -36.15
N PHE A 21 -17.31 14.49 -35.99
CA PHE A 21 -18.71 14.73 -36.32
C PHE A 21 -18.88 15.95 -37.26
N ASP A 22 -18.12 15.99 -38.35
CA ASP A 22 -18.30 17.01 -39.40
C ASP A 22 -19.65 16.81 -40.12
N ASN A 23 -20.37 17.91 -40.39
CA ASN A 23 -21.73 17.87 -40.93
C ASN A 23 -21.86 17.16 -42.31
N ASN A 24 -20.77 16.98 -43.05
CA ASN A 24 -20.73 16.34 -44.37
C ASN A 24 -20.46 14.82 -44.33
N LEU A 25 -20.26 14.24 -43.14
CA LEU A 25 -20.01 12.80 -42.97
C LEU A 25 -21.30 11.97 -42.77
N TYR A 26 -22.44 12.62 -42.48
CA TYR A 26 -23.68 11.96 -42.07
C TYR A 26 -24.89 12.52 -42.83
N THR A 27 -25.64 11.66 -43.51
CA THR A 27 -26.84 12.03 -44.29
C THR A 27 -28.11 12.18 -43.43
N ASN A 28 -28.18 11.52 -42.28
CA ASN A 28 -29.25 11.69 -41.29
C ASN A 28 -28.63 11.90 -39.90
N GLN A 29 -28.63 13.14 -39.42
CA GLN A 29 -28.01 13.48 -38.13
C GLN A 29 -28.85 13.01 -36.92
N THR A 30 -30.15 12.74 -37.11
CA THR A 30 -31.06 12.34 -36.03
C THR A 30 -31.02 10.84 -35.76
N GLN A 31 -31.09 10.01 -36.80
CA GLN A 31 -30.98 8.54 -36.68
C GLN A 31 -29.64 8.11 -36.09
N TYR A 32 -28.56 8.85 -36.40
CA TYR A 32 -27.25 8.67 -35.78
C TYR A 32 -27.23 8.91 -34.24
N ILE A 33 -28.20 9.66 -33.68
CA ILE A 33 -28.32 9.87 -32.22
C ILE A 33 -28.90 8.62 -31.54
N GLU A 34 -29.66 7.79 -32.25
CA GLU A 34 -30.29 6.56 -31.78
C GLU A 34 -29.28 5.39 -31.76
N ASP A 35 -28.43 5.28 -32.80
CA ASP A 35 -27.33 4.28 -32.92
C ASP A 35 -26.16 4.45 -31.90
N ARG A 36 -26.29 5.36 -30.93
CA ARG A 36 -25.25 5.90 -30.01
C ARG A 36 -24.34 4.89 -29.31
N ASN A 37 -24.75 3.62 -29.23
CA ASN A 37 -24.08 2.56 -28.48
C ASN A 37 -23.44 1.46 -29.36
N LEU A 38 -23.66 1.45 -30.67
CA LEU A 38 -23.55 0.20 -31.47
C LEU A 38 -22.35 0.08 -32.44
N THR A 39 -21.57 1.13 -32.72
CA THR A 39 -20.52 1.07 -33.77
C THR A 39 -19.09 1.38 -33.29
N GLY A 40 -18.12 0.83 -34.02
CA GLY A 40 -16.68 0.95 -33.74
C GLY A 40 -16.02 2.26 -34.20
N ASP A 41 -16.80 3.29 -34.52
CA ASP A 41 -16.30 4.54 -35.14
C ASP A 41 -15.68 5.52 -34.15
N TYR A 42 -15.90 5.31 -32.85
CA TYR A 42 -15.34 6.13 -31.78
C TYR A 42 -13.85 5.84 -31.54
N SER A 43 -13.05 6.89 -31.37
CA SER A 43 -11.75 6.80 -30.72
C SER A 43 -11.94 6.82 -29.20
N TRP A 44 -11.20 5.96 -28.49
CA TRP A 44 -11.33 5.80 -27.03
C TRP A 44 -10.07 6.31 -26.34
N ILE A 45 -10.25 7.22 -25.39
CA ILE A 45 -9.17 7.87 -24.64
C ILE A 45 -9.22 7.34 -23.21
N PRO A 46 -8.20 6.60 -22.75
CA PRO A 46 -8.15 6.10 -21.39
C PRO A 46 -7.90 7.24 -20.39
N PHE A 47 -8.45 7.07 -19.19
CA PHE A 47 -8.15 7.95 -18.06
C PHE A 47 -6.67 7.90 -17.68
N ARG A 48 -6.13 9.02 -17.19
CA ARG A 48 -4.74 9.14 -16.73
C ARG A 48 -4.69 9.69 -15.29
N PRO A 49 -4.47 8.83 -14.28
CA PRO A 49 -4.33 9.25 -12.87
C PRO A 49 -2.95 9.85 -12.53
N LYS A 50 -1.98 9.73 -13.44
CA LYS A 50 -0.59 10.21 -13.30
C LYS A 50 -0.30 11.29 -14.37
N ILE A 51 0.84 11.98 -14.24
CA ILE A 51 1.25 13.18 -15.02
C ILE A 51 0.52 14.45 -14.53
N ASN A 52 0.94 15.64 -15.00
CA ASN A 52 0.37 16.95 -14.67
C ASN A 52 -0.40 17.52 -15.89
N PRO A 53 -1.68 17.96 -15.76
CA PRO A 53 -2.54 17.82 -14.58
C PRO A 53 -2.81 16.35 -14.24
N LYS A 54 -3.06 16.06 -12.96
CA LYS A 54 -3.50 14.71 -12.53
C LYS A 54 -4.97 14.50 -12.90
N ASN A 55 -5.40 13.23 -12.94
CA ASN A 55 -6.78 12.81 -13.18
C ASN A 55 -7.39 13.46 -14.43
N HIS A 56 -6.95 13.04 -15.62
CA HIS A 56 -7.28 13.71 -16.88
C HIS A 56 -7.50 12.76 -18.08
N TRP A 57 -8.04 13.30 -19.18
CA TRP A 57 -7.93 12.74 -20.54
C TRP A 57 -7.20 13.74 -21.43
N ALA A 58 -6.12 13.30 -22.09
CA ALA A 58 -5.31 14.14 -22.96
C ALA A 58 -5.21 13.52 -24.35
N LEU A 59 -5.54 14.30 -25.37
CA LEU A 59 -5.36 13.91 -26.77
C LEU A 59 -5.06 15.11 -27.68
N PRO A 60 -4.34 14.88 -28.80
CA PRO A 60 -4.36 15.79 -29.94
C PRO A 60 -5.74 15.76 -30.60
N TYR A 61 -6.16 16.89 -31.15
CA TYR A 61 -7.32 17.02 -32.04
C TYR A 61 -6.83 17.67 -33.34
N VAL A 62 -7.51 17.42 -34.46
CA VAL A 62 -7.17 18.05 -35.75
C VAL A 62 -8.03 19.30 -35.92
N THR A 63 -7.41 20.42 -36.24
CA THR A 63 -8.03 21.75 -36.27
C THR A 63 -8.91 21.94 -37.51
N GLY A 64 -10.04 22.65 -37.37
CA GLY A 64 -11.01 22.84 -38.45
C GLY A 64 -12.04 21.72 -38.60
N HIS A 65 -12.27 20.94 -37.54
CA HIS A 65 -13.25 19.84 -37.51
C HIS A 65 -14.17 19.94 -36.28
N LYS A 66 -15.34 19.31 -36.41
CA LYS A 66 -16.31 19.14 -35.33
C LYS A 66 -16.13 17.76 -34.69
N TYR A 67 -16.30 17.69 -33.37
CA TYR A 67 -16.13 16.48 -32.58
C TYR A 67 -17.28 16.30 -31.59
N LYS A 68 -17.64 15.04 -31.32
CA LYS A 68 -18.59 14.66 -30.26
C LYS A 68 -17.83 13.92 -29.16
N VAL A 69 -17.99 14.33 -27.92
CA VAL A 69 -17.21 13.86 -26.76
C VAL A 69 -18.15 13.49 -25.63
N HIS A 70 -17.98 12.28 -25.08
CA HIS A 70 -18.73 11.80 -23.92
C HIS A 70 -17.98 10.67 -23.21
N TRP A 71 -18.37 10.38 -21.97
CA TRP A 71 -17.85 9.25 -21.20
C TRP A 71 -18.88 8.11 -21.23
N ARG A 72 -18.42 6.87 -21.42
CA ARG A 72 -19.25 5.64 -21.48
C ARG A 72 -20.58 5.83 -22.24
N PHE A 73 -21.71 5.50 -21.62
CA PHE A 73 -23.07 5.61 -22.18
C PHE A 73 -23.66 7.03 -22.08
N GLY A 74 -22.82 8.07 -21.99
CA GLY A 74 -23.21 9.43 -21.64
C GLY A 74 -23.32 9.58 -20.11
N LEU A 75 -22.49 10.43 -19.53
CA LEU A 75 -22.49 10.78 -18.11
C LEU A 75 -22.26 12.28 -17.97
N ASP A 76 -22.86 12.87 -16.94
CA ASP A 76 -23.10 14.30 -16.85
C ASP A 76 -22.15 14.98 -15.86
N PHE A 77 -21.33 15.91 -16.36
CA PHE A 77 -20.46 16.69 -15.51
C PHE A 77 -21.20 17.92 -14.96
N THR A 78 -21.07 18.16 -13.67
CA THR A 78 -21.44 19.45 -13.05
C THR A 78 -20.33 20.48 -13.26
N GLN A 79 -19.07 20.04 -13.35
CA GLN A 79 -17.92 20.85 -13.75
C GLN A 79 -17.00 20.06 -14.69
N MET A 80 -16.41 20.73 -15.69
CA MET A 80 -15.32 20.19 -16.51
C MET A 80 -14.38 21.34 -16.93
N GLN A 81 -13.07 21.17 -16.76
CA GLN A 81 -12.06 22.09 -17.30
C GLN A 81 -11.38 21.48 -18.52
N ILE A 82 -11.17 22.31 -19.54
CA ILE A 82 -10.51 21.94 -20.78
C ILE A 82 -9.43 22.98 -21.11
N ASP A 83 -8.18 22.54 -21.11
CA ASP A 83 -7.03 23.38 -21.45
C ASP A 83 -6.49 23.06 -22.85
N LEU A 84 -6.07 24.10 -23.56
CA LEU A 84 -5.38 24.04 -24.83
C LEU A 84 -3.89 23.77 -24.62
N SER A 85 -3.21 23.31 -25.67
CA SER A 85 -1.76 23.14 -25.63
C SER A 85 -1.09 24.43 -26.06
N ASN A 86 -0.03 24.82 -25.35
CA ASN A 86 0.92 25.88 -25.72
C ASN A 86 1.57 25.75 -27.12
N ARG A 87 1.28 24.68 -27.87
CA ARG A 87 1.66 24.49 -29.28
C ARG A 87 0.65 25.05 -30.29
N TRP A 88 -0.55 25.43 -29.85
CA TRP A 88 -1.57 26.03 -30.71
C TRP A 88 -1.17 27.45 -31.12
N LYS A 89 -1.53 27.84 -32.34
CA LYS A 89 -1.24 29.15 -32.93
C LYS A 89 -2.53 29.92 -33.19
N SER A 90 -2.43 31.25 -33.27
CA SER A 90 -3.53 32.12 -33.66
C SER A 90 -4.00 31.90 -35.11
N THR A 91 -3.17 31.24 -35.94
CA THR A 91 -3.50 30.81 -37.30
C THR A 91 -4.28 29.50 -37.38
N ASP A 92 -4.40 28.76 -36.27
CA ASP A 92 -5.05 27.44 -36.29
C ASP A 92 -6.58 27.58 -36.40
N LYS A 93 -7.19 26.64 -37.12
CA LYS A 93 -8.64 26.61 -37.34
C LYS A 93 -9.40 26.20 -36.07
N ASP A 94 -10.62 26.68 -35.94
CA ASP A 94 -11.51 26.36 -34.83
C ASP A 94 -11.72 24.84 -34.65
N ILE A 95 -11.82 24.40 -33.40
CA ILE A 95 -12.36 23.09 -33.07
C ILE A 95 -13.72 23.29 -32.40
N TYR A 96 -14.73 22.61 -32.94
CA TYR A 96 -16.10 22.64 -32.45
C TYR A 96 -16.35 21.36 -31.66
N VAL A 97 -16.60 21.44 -30.36
CA VAL A 97 -16.88 20.26 -29.53
C VAL A 97 -18.33 20.25 -29.09
N VAL A 98 -18.96 19.09 -29.22
CA VAL A 98 -20.31 18.78 -28.73
C VAL A 98 -20.20 17.78 -27.60
N TYR A 99 -20.73 18.14 -26.43
CA TYR A 99 -20.99 17.22 -25.32
C TYR A 99 -22.50 17.03 -25.22
N ASN A 100 -22.97 15.81 -24.95
CA ASN A 100 -24.38 15.56 -24.66
C ASN A 100 -24.59 15.36 -23.16
N PHE A 101 -25.81 15.63 -22.68
CA PHE A 101 -26.16 15.42 -21.29
C PHE A 101 -27.53 14.75 -21.09
N THR A 102 -27.73 14.10 -19.94
CA THR A 102 -28.99 13.45 -19.55
C THR A 102 -29.68 14.14 -18.36
N ASP A 103 -28.91 14.60 -17.38
CA ASP A 103 -29.30 15.43 -16.23
C ASP A 103 -29.85 16.80 -16.66
N THR A 104 -30.69 17.41 -15.82
CA THR A 104 -31.37 18.66 -16.16
C THR A 104 -30.42 19.85 -15.98
N ARG A 105 -30.34 20.73 -17.00
CA ARG A 105 -29.48 21.92 -16.99
C ARG A 105 -30.30 23.18 -17.31
N ALA A 106 -30.54 24.01 -16.30
CA ALA A 106 -31.17 25.33 -16.48
C ALA A 106 -30.17 26.38 -16.99
N ARG A 107 -28.87 26.22 -16.70
CA ARG A 107 -27.80 27.14 -17.09
C ARG A 107 -26.47 26.38 -17.19
N VAL A 108 -25.57 26.83 -18.07
CA VAL A 108 -24.15 26.44 -18.04
C VAL A 108 -23.31 27.71 -18.17
N ASP A 109 -22.39 27.92 -17.23
CA ASP A 109 -21.39 28.99 -17.32
C ASP A 109 -20.15 28.52 -18.07
N PHE A 110 -19.69 29.34 -19.02
CA PHE A 110 -18.48 29.12 -19.81
C PHE A 110 -17.41 30.14 -19.39
N ILE A 111 -16.56 29.76 -18.45
CA ILE A 111 -15.56 30.65 -17.86
C ILE A 111 -14.25 30.52 -18.65
N SER A 112 -13.82 31.59 -19.32
CA SER A 112 -12.57 31.62 -20.10
C SER A 112 -11.96 33.02 -20.06
N GLY A 113 -10.65 33.11 -19.84
CA GLY A 113 -9.94 34.39 -19.63
C GLY A 113 -10.39 35.14 -18.38
N GLY A 114 -10.79 34.41 -17.33
CA GLY A 114 -11.25 34.99 -16.05
C GLY A 114 -12.68 35.53 -16.06
N VAL A 115 -13.41 35.47 -17.18
CA VAL A 115 -14.78 35.97 -17.31
C VAL A 115 -15.76 34.86 -17.71
N VAL A 116 -16.99 34.96 -17.23
CA VAL A 116 -18.12 34.16 -17.74
C VAL A 116 -18.49 34.69 -19.13
N ASN A 117 -18.77 33.79 -20.08
CA ASN A 117 -19.24 34.13 -21.41
C ASN A 117 -20.74 33.83 -21.52
N ASP A 118 -21.46 34.72 -22.20
CA ASP A 118 -22.89 34.55 -22.46
C ASP A 118 -23.20 33.27 -23.25
N ASN A 119 -24.44 32.78 -23.12
CA ASN A 119 -24.94 31.68 -23.96
C ASN A 119 -25.17 32.15 -25.41
N ALA A 120 -25.20 31.19 -26.34
CA ALA A 120 -25.55 31.37 -27.75
C ALA A 120 -24.64 32.31 -28.56
N THR A 121 -23.42 32.59 -28.10
CA THR A 121 -22.45 33.41 -28.86
C THR A 121 -22.02 32.77 -30.17
N ILE A 122 -22.07 31.43 -30.31
CA ILE A 122 -21.89 30.73 -31.59
C ILE A 122 -22.95 31.14 -32.63
N LEU A 123 -24.16 31.49 -32.19
CA LEU A 123 -25.28 31.86 -33.08
C LEU A 123 -25.28 33.36 -33.44
N THR A 124 -24.70 34.22 -32.59
CA THR A 124 -24.74 35.69 -32.74
C THR A 124 -23.43 36.29 -33.25
N LYS A 125 -22.27 35.65 -33.02
CA LYS A 125 -20.97 36.11 -33.52
C LYS A 125 -20.62 35.48 -34.85
N ALA A 126 -20.03 36.26 -35.76
CA ALA A 126 -19.46 35.73 -37.01
C ALA A 126 -18.29 34.76 -36.72
N GLN A 127 -18.17 33.69 -37.50
CA GLN A 127 -17.23 32.58 -37.26
C GLN A 127 -15.75 33.00 -37.15
N ASN A 128 -15.34 34.00 -37.91
CA ASN A 128 -13.98 34.56 -37.86
C ASN A 128 -13.68 35.32 -36.55
N LEU A 129 -14.70 35.66 -35.76
CA LEU A 129 -14.58 36.34 -34.46
C LEU A 129 -14.70 35.39 -33.26
N TRP A 130 -15.05 34.11 -33.47
CA TRP A 130 -15.15 33.13 -32.38
C TRP A 130 -13.81 32.96 -31.65
N GLN A 131 -13.86 32.76 -30.33
CA GLN A 131 -12.73 32.48 -29.45
C GLN A 131 -13.05 31.29 -28.53
N THR A 132 -12.02 30.71 -27.89
CA THR A 132 -12.22 29.63 -26.90
C THR A 132 -13.24 30.03 -25.84
N GLY A 133 -14.27 29.21 -25.62
CA GLY A 133 -15.38 29.50 -24.70
C GLY A 133 -16.57 30.25 -25.32
N ASP A 134 -16.52 30.60 -26.61
CA ASP A 134 -17.76 30.85 -27.36
C ASP A 134 -18.57 29.57 -27.49
N ASN A 135 -19.88 29.66 -27.28
CA ASN A 135 -20.72 28.50 -26.97
C ASN A 135 -22.16 28.62 -27.46
N VAL A 136 -22.89 27.52 -27.37
CA VAL A 136 -24.36 27.49 -27.27
C VAL A 136 -24.81 26.22 -26.51
N VAL A 137 -25.82 26.36 -25.64
CA VAL A 137 -26.45 25.24 -24.94
C VAL A 137 -27.88 25.05 -25.45
N TYR A 138 -28.20 23.84 -25.87
CA TYR A 138 -29.54 23.40 -26.21
C TYR A 138 -30.09 22.55 -25.06
N ASN A 139 -30.97 23.11 -24.23
CA ASN A 139 -31.56 22.40 -23.09
C ASN A 139 -32.90 21.71 -23.42
N ASP A 140 -33.41 21.87 -24.64
CA ASP A 140 -34.61 21.20 -25.14
C ASP A 140 -34.54 19.69 -24.92
N THR A 141 -35.68 19.11 -24.52
CA THR A 141 -35.76 17.72 -24.02
C THR A 141 -35.36 16.66 -25.05
N SER A 142 -35.36 17.00 -26.34
CA SER A 142 -34.95 16.16 -27.47
C SER A 142 -33.49 16.34 -27.91
N VAL A 143 -32.81 17.41 -27.46
CA VAL A 143 -31.46 17.75 -27.91
C VAL A 143 -30.43 17.51 -26.79
N ARG A 144 -30.54 18.25 -25.68
CA ARG A 144 -29.61 18.20 -24.52
C ARG A 144 -28.13 18.15 -24.90
N GLU A 145 -27.66 19.15 -25.66
CA GLU A 145 -26.25 19.26 -26.09
C GLU A 145 -25.60 20.61 -25.73
N ILE A 146 -24.35 20.55 -25.28
CA ILE A 146 -23.45 21.67 -24.95
C ILE A 146 -22.44 21.79 -26.10
N HIS A 147 -22.45 22.92 -26.81
CA HIS A 147 -21.57 23.17 -27.94
C HIS A 147 -20.55 24.26 -27.58
N ALA A 148 -19.26 24.03 -27.80
CA ALA A 148 -18.19 24.97 -27.46
C ALA A 148 -17.10 25.06 -28.54
N ILE A 149 -16.56 26.26 -28.75
CA ILE A 149 -15.42 26.53 -29.62
C ILE A 149 -14.11 26.53 -28.81
N PHE A 150 -13.06 26.04 -29.44
CA PHE A 150 -11.67 26.10 -28.97
C PHE A 150 -10.75 26.57 -30.12
N ASN A 151 -9.93 27.61 -29.90
CA ASN A 151 -8.93 28.08 -30.85
C ASN A 151 -7.75 28.82 -30.18
N GLY A 152 -6.65 29.00 -30.91
CA GLY A 152 -5.46 29.71 -30.43
C GLY A 152 -5.48 31.23 -30.66
N ARG A 153 -6.61 31.84 -31.02
CA ARG A 153 -6.68 33.25 -31.48
C ARG A 153 -6.39 34.27 -30.38
N ASN A 154 -6.71 33.93 -29.14
CA ASN A 154 -6.51 34.78 -27.97
C ASN A 154 -5.75 34.00 -26.90
N SER A 155 -4.49 34.37 -26.67
CA SER A 155 -3.60 33.69 -25.71
C SER A 155 -4.04 33.84 -24.25
N SER A 156 -4.92 34.79 -23.94
CA SER A 156 -5.53 34.93 -22.60
C SER A 156 -6.76 34.04 -22.42
N ARG A 157 -7.08 33.17 -23.39
CA ARG A 157 -8.22 32.24 -23.40
C ARG A 157 -7.76 30.85 -23.85
N ASP A 158 -6.67 30.37 -23.26
CA ASP A 158 -6.14 29.02 -23.45
C ASP A 158 -6.88 27.95 -22.61
N SER A 159 -7.62 28.35 -21.57
CA SER A 159 -8.46 27.49 -20.74
C SER A 159 -9.97 27.83 -20.86
N LEU A 160 -10.81 26.80 -20.69
CA LEU A 160 -12.26 26.89 -20.51
C LEU A 160 -12.71 26.01 -19.34
N VAL A 161 -13.37 26.59 -18.33
CA VAL A 161 -14.12 25.85 -17.32
C VAL A 161 -15.61 25.95 -17.64
N MET A 162 -16.27 24.81 -17.82
CA MET A 162 -17.73 24.71 -17.92
C MET A 162 -18.31 24.33 -16.54
N LYS A 163 -19.34 25.04 -16.08
CA LYS A 163 -20.11 24.70 -14.87
C LYS A 163 -21.60 24.64 -15.18
N GLY A 164 -22.21 23.47 -15.02
CA GLY A 164 -23.63 23.24 -15.31
C GLY A 164 -24.50 23.29 -14.06
N TYR A 165 -25.49 24.17 -14.04
CA TYR A 165 -26.46 24.34 -12.95
C TYR A 165 -27.80 23.69 -13.29
N ARG A 166 -28.46 23.11 -12.31
CA ARG A 166 -29.77 22.44 -12.47
C ARG A 166 -30.93 23.42 -12.43
N CYS A 167 -30.79 24.49 -11.65
CA CYS A 167 -31.79 25.53 -11.40
C CYS A 167 -31.23 26.92 -11.73
N ASN A 168 -32.10 27.84 -12.15
CA ASN A 168 -31.74 29.26 -12.35
C ASN A 168 -32.53 30.11 -11.36
N GLY A 169 -32.08 30.12 -10.11
CA GLY A 169 -32.88 30.53 -8.95
C GLY A 169 -33.44 29.31 -8.20
N PRO A 170 -34.57 29.45 -7.47
CA PRO A 170 -35.12 28.36 -6.67
C PRO A 170 -35.65 27.23 -7.57
N CYS A 171 -35.30 25.99 -7.23
CA CYS A 171 -35.67 24.80 -8.00
C CYS A 171 -37.19 24.48 -7.98
N LEU A 172 -37.90 24.94 -6.95
CA LEU A 172 -39.32 24.65 -6.74
C LEU A 172 -40.08 25.91 -6.29
N THR A 173 -41.35 25.99 -6.70
CA THR A 173 -42.33 26.96 -6.18
C THR A 173 -42.67 26.68 -4.70
N ALA A 174 -43.06 27.71 -3.95
CA ALA A 174 -43.50 27.56 -2.55
C ALA A 174 -44.73 26.64 -2.40
N ILE A 175 -44.93 26.09 -1.20
CA ILE A 175 -46.17 25.43 -0.77
C ILE A 175 -46.81 26.27 0.35
N ASP A 176 -48.12 26.50 0.25
CA ASP A 176 -48.94 26.99 1.34
C ASP A 176 -49.23 25.84 2.32
N GLU A 177 -48.84 25.98 3.59
CA GLU A 177 -49.00 24.89 4.56
C GLU A 177 -50.41 24.86 5.18
N VAL A 178 -51.06 23.70 5.06
CA VAL A 178 -52.41 23.45 5.55
C VAL A 178 -52.42 22.18 6.39
N ALA A 179 -53.08 22.22 7.55
CA ALA A 179 -53.21 21.07 8.44
C ALA A 179 -53.99 19.93 7.79
N VAL A 180 -53.54 18.68 8.00
CA VAL A 180 -54.14 17.49 7.38
C VAL A 180 -55.57 17.25 7.90
N GLU A 181 -56.51 17.13 6.98
CA GLU A 181 -57.94 16.90 7.24
C GLU A 181 -58.21 15.55 7.96
N SER A 182 -59.22 15.52 8.82
CA SER A 182 -59.58 14.33 9.61
C SER A 182 -60.35 13.26 8.82
N THR A 183 -60.92 13.61 7.67
CA THR A 183 -61.73 12.73 6.82
C THR A 183 -60.93 12.21 5.63
N PHE A 184 -60.95 10.89 5.39
CA PHE A 184 -60.28 10.31 4.23
C PHE A 184 -60.98 10.65 2.90
N ARG A 185 -60.20 11.15 1.94
CA ARG A 185 -60.53 11.08 0.50
C ARG A 185 -60.15 9.70 -0.02
N ARG A 186 -60.95 9.09 -0.89
CA ARG A 186 -60.59 7.81 -1.55
C ARG A 186 -60.07 8.05 -2.95
N TRP A 187 -58.92 7.48 -3.29
CA TRP A 187 -58.31 7.63 -4.63
C TRP A 187 -59.27 7.14 -5.73
N SER A 188 -59.95 6.02 -5.49
CA SER A 188 -60.95 5.42 -6.38
C SER A 188 -62.19 6.26 -6.66
N VAL A 189 -62.46 7.31 -5.86
CA VAL A 189 -63.69 8.11 -5.95
C VAL A 189 -63.45 9.36 -6.79
N PRO A 190 -64.13 9.55 -7.94
CA PRO A 190 -63.91 10.72 -8.82
C PRO A 190 -64.15 12.07 -8.13
N ALA A 191 -65.07 12.13 -7.18
CA ALA A 191 -65.37 13.34 -6.40
C ALA A 191 -64.30 13.73 -5.36
N SER A 192 -63.30 12.87 -5.11
CA SER A 192 -62.11 13.22 -4.33
C SER A 192 -61.21 14.24 -5.05
N TRP A 193 -61.33 14.31 -6.38
CA TRP A 193 -60.40 15.02 -7.27
C TRP A 193 -61.01 16.30 -7.85
N PRO A 194 -60.27 17.42 -7.94
CA PRO A 194 -60.78 18.69 -8.48
C PRO A 194 -61.29 18.63 -9.93
N SER A 195 -60.82 17.66 -10.71
CA SER A 195 -61.24 17.37 -12.09
C SER A 195 -62.58 16.63 -12.19
N GLY A 196 -63.12 16.13 -11.09
CA GLY A 196 -64.25 15.19 -11.07
C GLY A 196 -63.94 13.83 -11.69
N LYS A 197 -62.64 13.48 -11.85
CA LYS A 197 -62.15 12.24 -12.46
C LYS A 197 -60.98 11.68 -11.66
N VAL A 198 -60.89 10.36 -11.58
CA VAL A 198 -59.69 9.69 -11.05
C VAL A 198 -58.51 9.85 -12.03
N PRO A 199 -57.25 9.86 -11.56
CA PRO A 199 -56.08 10.05 -12.42
C PRO A 199 -55.94 9.03 -13.55
N THR A 200 -55.34 9.45 -14.66
CA THR A 200 -55.11 8.62 -15.86
C THR A 200 -53.64 8.60 -16.32
N ASP A 201 -53.35 7.84 -17.39
CA ASP A 201 -51.99 7.58 -17.88
C ASP A 201 -51.25 8.87 -18.27
N GLY A 202 -50.00 8.99 -17.82
CA GLY A 202 -49.15 10.15 -18.11
C GLY A 202 -49.50 11.44 -17.35
N GLU A 203 -50.50 11.43 -16.47
CA GLU A 203 -50.83 12.61 -15.66
C GLU A 203 -49.80 12.88 -14.55
N THR A 204 -49.65 14.17 -14.19
CA THR A 204 -49.01 14.60 -12.95
C THR A 204 -50.10 14.74 -11.89
N VAL A 205 -50.03 13.90 -10.86
CA VAL A 205 -50.96 13.90 -9.72
C VAL A 205 -50.32 14.60 -8.54
N VAL A 206 -51.06 15.52 -7.91
CA VAL A 206 -50.65 16.18 -6.67
C VAL A 206 -51.64 15.82 -5.56
N ILE A 207 -51.13 15.30 -4.45
CA ILE A 207 -51.86 15.20 -3.18
C ILE A 207 -51.57 16.48 -2.41
N GLU A 208 -52.49 17.44 -2.45
CA GLU A 208 -52.24 18.80 -1.96
C GLU A 208 -52.04 18.90 -0.45
N ALA A 209 -51.46 20.04 -0.03
CA ALA A 209 -51.32 20.35 1.39
C ALA A 209 -52.69 20.27 2.09
N GLY A 210 -52.72 19.70 3.29
CA GLY A 210 -53.95 19.45 4.04
C GLY A 210 -54.78 18.24 3.60
N TRP A 211 -54.51 17.59 2.46
CA TRP A 211 -55.27 16.40 2.05
C TRP A 211 -54.90 15.15 2.86
N ASN A 212 -55.87 14.26 3.05
CA ASN A 212 -55.72 12.95 3.67
C ASN A 212 -56.27 11.86 2.73
N MET A 213 -55.45 11.49 1.74
CA MET A 213 -55.82 10.55 0.68
C MET A 213 -55.58 9.10 1.11
N LEU A 214 -56.58 8.25 0.89
CA LEU A 214 -56.55 6.81 1.06
C LEU A 214 -56.41 6.13 -0.32
N TYR A 215 -55.34 5.38 -0.52
CA TYR A 215 -55.02 4.66 -1.74
C TYR A 215 -55.67 3.27 -1.72
N ASP A 216 -56.65 3.06 -2.60
CA ASP A 216 -57.49 1.87 -2.67
C ASP A 216 -57.56 1.25 -4.09
N VAL A 217 -56.54 1.48 -4.91
CA VAL A 217 -56.43 0.95 -6.29
C VAL A 217 -56.00 -0.51 -6.29
N VAL A 218 -56.96 -1.40 -6.53
CA VAL A 218 -56.75 -2.87 -6.63
C VAL A 218 -56.43 -3.38 -8.04
N ASN A 219 -56.37 -2.51 -9.05
CA ASN A 219 -56.15 -2.93 -10.44
C ASN A 219 -54.66 -3.11 -10.76
N ALA A 220 -54.26 -4.34 -11.09
CA ALA A 220 -52.90 -4.69 -11.57
C ALA A 220 -52.55 -4.14 -12.97
N THR A 221 -53.49 -3.46 -13.65
CA THR A 221 -53.24 -2.64 -14.85
C THR A 221 -53.70 -1.18 -14.63
N GLY A 222 -53.51 -0.66 -13.42
CA GLY A 222 -53.73 0.75 -13.08
C GLY A 222 -52.83 1.72 -13.88
N PRO A 223 -53.15 3.03 -13.86
CA PRO A 223 -52.53 4.00 -14.76
C PRO A 223 -51.07 4.33 -14.40
N ILE A 224 -50.22 4.47 -15.41
CA ILE A 224 -48.80 4.85 -15.25
C ILE A 224 -48.69 6.38 -15.19
N LEU A 225 -48.64 6.92 -13.97
CA LEU A 225 -48.54 8.36 -13.74
C LEU A 225 -47.20 8.93 -14.24
N LYS A 226 -47.17 10.15 -14.79
CA LYS A 226 -45.89 10.85 -15.04
C LYS A 226 -45.23 11.19 -13.70
N MET A 227 -45.99 11.74 -12.76
CA MET A 227 -45.50 12.10 -11.44
C MET A 227 -46.60 11.97 -10.39
N LEU A 228 -46.24 11.52 -9.19
CA LEU A 228 -47.07 11.62 -7.99
C LEU A 228 -46.33 12.48 -6.96
N GLN A 229 -46.71 13.75 -6.83
CA GLN A 229 -46.20 14.66 -5.80
C GLN A 229 -47.11 14.59 -4.56
N ILE A 230 -46.51 14.48 -3.37
CA ILE A 230 -47.22 14.32 -2.11
C ILE A 230 -46.84 15.48 -1.17
N ASN A 231 -47.76 16.44 -1.07
CA ASN A 231 -47.69 17.59 -0.16
C ASN A 231 -48.54 17.33 1.11
N GLY A 232 -49.68 16.63 0.97
CA GLY A 232 -50.51 16.13 2.06
C GLY A 232 -50.14 14.71 2.52
N ARG A 233 -51.11 13.92 2.97
CA ARG A 233 -50.92 12.52 3.38
C ARG A 233 -51.50 11.56 2.33
N LEU A 234 -50.73 10.52 1.99
CA LEU A 234 -51.18 9.38 1.20
C LEU A 234 -51.00 8.09 2.03
N THR A 235 -52.09 7.41 2.35
CA THR A 235 -52.11 6.18 3.15
C THR A 235 -52.67 5.03 2.33
N PHE A 236 -52.04 3.84 2.33
CA PHE A 236 -52.58 2.67 1.62
C PHE A 236 -53.66 1.96 2.47
N ASP A 237 -54.79 1.58 1.84
CA ASP A 237 -55.94 0.95 2.50
C ASP A 237 -55.57 -0.44 3.07
N ASN A 238 -55.45 -0.50 4.40
CA ASN A 238 -55.13 -1.68 5.19
C ASN A 238 -56.23 -2.00 6.22
N GLU A 239 -57.47 -1.56 5.97
CA GLU A 239 -58.55 -1.62 6.97
C GLU A 239 -59.21 -2.99 7.10
N GLU A 240 -59.13 -3.82 6.06
CA GLU A 240 -59.71 -5.16 6.04
C GLU A 240 -58.76 -6.20 6.66
N GLU A 241 -59.30 -7.11 7.49
CA GLU A 241 -58.51 -8.14 8.18
C GLU A 241 -57.80 -9.11 7.22
N VAL A 242 -58.36 -9.35 6.04
CA VAL A 242 -57.79 -10.21 4.99
C VAL A 242 -56.65 -9.51 4.22
N GLY A 243 -56.60 -8.18 4.27
CA GLY A 243 -55.68 -7.36 3.48
C GLY A 243 -56.07 -7.19 2.00
N LYS A 244 -55.60 -6.11 1.37
CA LYS A 244 -55.86 -5.78 -0.05
C LYS A 244 -54.60 -5.88 -0.89
N ASN A 245 -54.75 -6.30 -2.15
CA ASN A 245 -53.66 -6.21 -3.13
C ASN A 245 -53.75 -4.86 -3.85
N LEU A 246 -52.77 -3.99 -3.64
CA LEU A 246 -52.75 -2.62 -4.14
C LEU A 246 -51.56 -2.39 -5.07
N TYR A 247 -51.79 -1.64 -6.15
CA TYR A 247 -50.84 -1.50 -7.25
C TYR A 247 -50.69 -0.03 -7.64
N LEU A 248 -49.47 0.52 -7.57
CA LEU A 248 -49.15 1.90 -7.91
C LEU A 248 -48.07 1.95 -8.99
N TYR A 249 -48.35 2.69 -10.06
CA TYR A 249 -47.49 2.80 -11.23
C TYR A 249 -47.18 4.27 -11.52
N ALA A 250 -45.90 4.62 -11.59
CA ALA A 250 -45.46 6.00 -11.81
C ALA A 250 -44.08 6.05 -12.47
N LYS A 251 -43.70 7.17 -13.09
CA LYS A 251 -42.28 7.44 -13.42
C LYS A 251 -41.54 8.08 -12.24
N TYR A 252 -42.20 9.02 -11.55
CA TYR A 252 -41.67 9.72 -10.37
C TYR A 252 -42.68 9.68 -9.22
N ILE A 253 -42.20 9.42 -8.01
CA ILE A 253 -42.93 9.71 -6.77
C ILE A 253 -42.10 10.73 -5.98
N PHE A 254 -42.69 11.83 -5.55
CA PHE A 254 -41.99 12.88 -4.79
C PHE A 254 -42.76 13.20 -3.50
N VAL A 255 -42.30 12.63 -2.39
CA VAL A 255 -42.75 12.95 -1.04
C VAL A 255 -42.10 14.26 -0.62
N ARG A 256 -42.71 15.39 -0.97
CA ARG A 256 -42.10 16.73 -0.84
C ARG A 256 -42.27 17.31 0.57
N ALA A 257 -43.50 17.66 0.92
CA ALA A 257 -43.86 18.18 2.25
C ALA A 257 -44.70 17.15 3.05
N GLY A 258 -45.19 16.12 2.37
CA GLY A 258 -46.20 15.21 2.88
C GLY A 258 -45.67 13.92 3.50
N ALA A 259 -46.57 12.94 3.59
CA ALA A 259 -46.28 11.61 4.10
C ALA A 259 -46.84 10.49 3.19
N LEU A 260 -46.02 9.48 2.90
CA LEU A 260 -46.39 8.23 2.26
C LEU A 260 -46.40 7.10 3.31
N ILE A 261 -47.57 6.51 3.55
CA ILE A 261 -47.80 5.57 4.66
C ILE A 261 -48.37 4.24 4.12
N ILE A 262 -47.71 3.12 4.45
CA ILE A 262 -48.10 1.76 4.03
C ILE A 262 -48.03 0.83 5.24
N GLY A 263 -49.17 0.60 5.90
CA GLY A 263 -49.20 -0.04 7.21
C GLY A 263 -48.55 0.81 8.31
N ASN A 264 -48.39 0.24 9.51
CA ASN A 264 -47.62 0.83 10.61
C ASN A 264 -47.04 -0.29 11.51
N GLU A 265 -46.30 0.09 12.55
CA GLU A 265 -45.62 -0.85 13.46
C GLU A 265 -46.56 -1.84 14.16
N THR A 266 -47.74 -1.40 14.61
CA THR A 266 -48.70 -2.27 15.35
C THR A 266 -49.67 -3.00 14.42
N ARG A 267 -49.92 -2.45 13.22
CA ARG A 267 -50.71 -3.06 12.15
C ARG A 267 -49.95 -2.97 10.81
N PRO A 268 -48.98 -3.87 10.56
CA PRO A 268 -48.30 -3.96 9.28
C PRO A 268 -49.30 -4.18 8.13
N PHE A 269 -48.89 -3.84 6.91
CA PHE A 269 -49.71 -4.05 5.72
C PHE A 269 -49.95 -5.55 5.51
N ARG A 270 -51.22 -5.97 5.40
CA ARG A 270 -51.58 -7.41 5.41
C ARG A 270 -51.69 -8.06 4.03
N GLY A 271 -52.16 -7.33 3.03
CA GLY A 271 -52.24 -7.82 1.65
C GLY A 271 -50.90 -7.65 0.93
N THR A 272 -50.91 -7.50 -0.40
CA THR A 272 -49.70 -7.13 -1.15
C THR A 272 -49.71 -5.67 -1.62
N VAL A 273 -48.55 -5.03 -1.64
CA VAL A 273 -48.37 -3.74 -2.35
C VAL A 273 -47.27 -3.89 -3.38
N ASN A 274 -47.55 -3.48 -4.62
CA ASN A 274 -46.55 -3.38 -5.67
C ASN A 274 -46.47 -1.93 -6.17
N ILE A 275 -45.37 -1.26 -5.84
CA ILE A 275 -45.00 0.03 -6.45
C ILE A 275 -44.00 -0.28 -7.58
N VAL A 276 -44.34 0.08 -8.82
CA VAL A 276 -43.42 -0.09 -9.97
C VAL A 276 -43.10 1.26 -10.59
N LEU A 277 -41.80 1.58 -10.64
CA LEU A 277 -41.26 2.80 -11.21
C LEU A 277 -40.82 2.58 -12.66
N TYR A 278 -41.34 3.42 -13.56
CA TYR A 278 -41.14 3.33 -15.00
C TYR A 278 -40.13 4.38 -15.52
N GLY A 279 -39.35 4.00 -16.53
CA GLY A 279 -38.46 4.91 -17.24
C GLY A 279 -37.30 4.22 -17.97
N GLU A 280 -36.52 5.03 -18.68
CA GLU A 280 -35.32 4.66 -19.43
C GLU A 280 -34.23 5.70 -19.16
N LYS A 281 -32.98 5.42 -19.54
CA LYS A 281 -31.87 6.32 -19.24
C LYS A 281 -32.05 7.72 -19.84
N ALA A 282 -32.61 7.79 -21.05
CA ALA A 282 -32.83 9.06 -21.77
C ALA A 282 -34.04 9.89 -21.26
N ASN A 283 -34.89 9.34 -20.38
CA ASN A 283 -36.08 10.05 -19.89
C ASN A 283 -35.72 11.30 -19.07
N GLU A 284 -36.62 12.28 -19.04
CA GLU A 284 -36.56 13.52 -18.24
C GLU A 284 -36.14 13.26 -16.78
N GLN A 285 -35.20 14.06 -16.25
CA GLN A 285 -34.73 13.95 -14.86
C GLN A 285 -35.38 15.07 -14.03
N ILE A 286 -35.93 14.72 -12.86
CA ILE A 286 -36.53 15.72 -11.96
C ILE A 286 -35.43 16.48 -11.23
N VAL A 287 -35.75 17.72 -10.82
CA VAL A 287 -34.88 18.52 -9.94
C VAL A 287 -35.75 19.07 -8.82
N TYR A 288 -35.27 18.97 -7.60
CA TYR A 288 -35.85 19.65 -6.43
C TYR A 288 -34.82 20.47 -5.66
N ASP A 289 -33.53 20.14 -5.78
CA ASP A 289 -32.40 20.85 -5.19
C ASP A 289 -31.26 20.95 -6.22
N GLU A 290 -30.38 21.95 -6.08
CA GLU A 290 -29.26 22.17 -7.00
C GLU A 290 -28.12 21.16 -6.80
N ALA A 291 -27.77 20.87 -5.53
CA ALA A 291 -26.67 19.98 -5.18
C ALA A 291 -27.04 18.51 -5.43
N ILE A 292 -28.30 18.13 -5.14
CA ILE A 292 -28.75 16.73 -5.16
C ILE A 292 -29.20 16.32 -6.55
N GLU A 293 -28.42 15.43 -7.18
CA GLU A 293 -28.77 14.84 -8.48
C GLU A 293 -29.88 13.79 -8.32
N ALA A 294 -31.13 14.26 -8.26
CA ALA A 294 -32.30 13.40 -8.07
C ALA A 294 -32.44 12.36 -9.19
N GLY A 295 -32.46 12.78 -10.46
CA GLY A 295 -32.47 11.88 -11.61
C GLY A 295 -33.86 11.47 -12.10
N ASN A 296 -34.00 10.25 -12.64
CA ASN A 296 -35.26 9.67 -13.09
C ASN A 296 -35.50 8.27 -12.47
N LYS A 297 -36.67 7.67 -12.75
CA LYS A 297 -37.17 6.38 -12.21
C LYS A 297 -37.01 6.28 -10.69
N LEU A 298 -37.61 7.20 -9.94
CA LEU A 298 -37.31 7.38 -8.51
C LEU A 298 -38.50 7.61 -7.58
N ILE A 299 -38.28 7.28 -6.31
CA ILE A 299 -38.92 7.94 -5.18
C ILE A 299 -37.94 8.99 -4.63
N ALA A 300 -38.34 10.26 -4.64
CA ALA A 300 -37.67 11.34 -3.90
C ALA A 300 -38.40 11.59 -2.58
N ASN A 301 -37.65 11.79 -1.49
CA ASN A 301 -38.20 12.04 -0.16
C ASN A 301 -37.51 13.21 0.56
N THR A 302 -38.25 14.30 0.72
CA THR A 302 -37.93 15.42 1.62
C THR A 302 -38.96 15.56 2.77
N GLY A 303 -39.93 14.64 2.83
CA GLY A 303 -40.95 14.51 3.88
C GLY A 303 -40.83 13.21 4.66
N ASN A 304 -41.93 12.47 4.80
CA ASN A 304 -41.99 11.22 5.57
C ASN A 304 -42.36 10.01 4.69
N ILE A 305 -41.53 8.97 4.68
CA ILE A 305 -41.89 7.64 4.19
C ILE A 305 -41.98 6.68 5.39
N SER A 306 -43.10 5.97 5.52
CA SER A 306 -43.38 5.03 6.61
C SER A 306 -44.03 3.76 6.07
N ILE A 307 -43.26 2.66 5.99
CA ILE A 307 -43.67 1.42 5.32
C ILE A 307 -43.38 0.21 6.22
N TYR A 308 -44.42 -0.59 6.51
CA TYR A 308 -44.34 -1.77 7.37
C TYR A 308 -44.99 -2.97 6.68
N GLY A 309 -44.18 -3.88 6.15
CA GLY A 309 -44.60 -5.19 5.65
C GLY A 309 -44.68 -6.26 6.75
N LEU A 310 -45.24 -7.42 6.42
CA LEU A 310 -45.38 -8.55 7.33
C LEU A 310 -44.01 -9.10 7.78
N PRO A 311 -43.78 -9.34 9.09
CA PRO A 311 -42.59 -10.04 9.57
C PRO A 311 -42.44 -11.44 8.97
N ARG A 312 -41.21 -11.84 8.60
CA ARG A 312 -40.90 -13.16 8.05
C ARG A 312 -39.59 -13.72 8.63
N ASN A 313 -39.52 -15.04 8.76
CA ASN A 313 -38.27 -15.75 9.02
C ASN A 313 -37.39 -15.64 7.76
N LYS A 314 -36.43 -14.71 7.78
CA LYS A 314 -35.72 -14.23 6.58
C LYS A 314 -34.46 -15.00 6.20
N MET A 315 -33.92 -15.83 7.09
CA MET A 315 -32.69 -16.58 6.89
C MET A 315 -32.73 -17.89 7.67
N THR A 316 -32.11 -18.92 7.12
CA THR A 316 -31.87 -20.26 7.71
C THR A 316 -30.49 -20.72 7.24
N ARG A 317 -29.90 -21.73 7.90
CA ARG A 317 -28.69 -22.41 7.40
C ARG A 317 -29.01 -23.79 6.84
N LEU A 318 -28.16 -24.29 5.94
CA LEU A 318 -28.26 -25.63 5.35
C LEU A 318 -27.99 -26.74 6.39
N LEU A 319 -28.89 -27.72 6.48
CA LEU A 319 -28.75 -28.87 7.39
C LEU A 319 -27.93 -30.03 6.78
N GLU A 320 -27.63 -29.95 5.49
CA GLU A 320 -26.80 -30.89 4.73
C GLU A 320 -26.12 -30.16 3.57
N SER A 321 -24.99 -30.66 3.07
CA SER A 321 -24.32 -30.05 1.92
C SER A 321 -25.08 -30.31 0.63
N VAL A 322 -25.15 -29.30 -0.25
CA VAL A 322 -25.90 -29.34 -1.51
C VAL A 322 -24.97 -29.16 -2.70
N TYR A 323 -25.28 -29.80 -3.81
CA TYR A 323 -24.40 -29.88 -4.98
C TYR A 323 -25.04 -29.28 -6.22
N LYS A 324 -24.20 -28.92 -7.20
CA LYS A 324 -24.62 -28.48 -8.52
C LYS A 324 -25.53 -29.53 -9.18
N GLY A 325 -26.69 -29.11 -9.68
CA GLY A 325 -27.74 -29.97 -10.22
C GLY A 325 -28.86 -30.31 -9.22
N ASN A 326 -28.67 -30.12 -7.91
CA ASN A 326 -29.74 -30.35 -6.94
C ASN A 326 -30.91 -29.37 -7.13
N LYS A 327 -32.14 -29.89 -6.98
CA LYS A 327 -33.37 -29.09 -6.82
C LYS A 327 -34.00 -29.18 -5.42
N THR A 328 -33.65 -30.18 -4.63
CA THR A 328 -34.21 -30.40 -3.30
C THR A 328 -33.09 -30.51 -2.27
N PHE A 329 -33.29 -29.88 -1.11
CA PHE A 329 -32.35 -29.82 0.00
C PHE A 329 -33.04 -29.47 1.32
N LYS A 330 -32.35 -29.66 2.45
CA LYS A 330 -32.92 -29.42 3.78
C LYS A 330 -32.40 -28.16 4.47
N VAL A 331 -33.35 -27.38 4.98
CA VAL A 331 -33.17 -26.21 5.85
C VAL A 331 -33.94 -26.40 7.17
N GLU A 332 -34.03 -25.37 8.01
CA GLU A 332 -34.78 -25.43 9.26
C GLU A 332 -36.31 -25.50 9.02
N SER A 333 -37.05 -26.11 9.94
CA SER A 333 -38.52 -26.20 9.91
C SER A 333 -39.17 -24.95 10.53
N GLY A 334 -40.46 -24.73 10.25
CA GLY A 334 -41.21 -23.60 10.81
C GLY A 334 -40.95 -22.23 10.17
N LEU A 335 -40.26 -22.16 9.03
CA LEU A 335 -39.90 -20.88 8.39
C LEU A 335 -41.10 -20.15 7.76
N GLY A 336 -42.21 -20.85 7.48
CA GLY A 336 -43.39 -20.27 6.85
C GLY A 336 -43.13 -19.73 5.43
N TRP A 337 -42.18 -20.32 4.70
CA TRP A 337 -41.87 -20.01 3.31
C TRP A 337 -42.92 -20.63 2.37
N LYS A 338 -43.09 -20.06 1.18
CA LYS A 338 -44.15 -20.43 0.22
C LYS A 338 -43.60 -20.60 -1.19
N THR A 339 -44.34 -21.36 -2.01
CA THR A 339 -44.16 -21.41 -3.47
C THR A 339 -44.11 -20.01 -4.09
N ASP A 340 -43.31 -19.84 -5.14
CA ASP A 340 -43.05 -18.59 -5.88
C ASP A 340 -42.33 -17.47 -5.11
N GLU A 341 -41.99 -17.70 -3.83
CA GLU A 341 -41.06 -16.82 -3.11
C GLU A 341 -39.62 -17.04 -3.58
N ARG A 342 -38.82 -15.96 -3.54
CA ARG A 342 -37.45 -15.92 -4.05
C ARG A 342 -36.45 -16.08 -2.92
N ILE A 343 -35.40 -16.87 -3.15
CA ILE A 343 -34.32 -17.12 -2.19
C ILE A 343 -32.95 -16.94 -2.82
N VAL A 344 -31.93 -16.76 -1.97
CA VAL A 344 -30.52 -16.84 -2.37
C VAL A 344 -29.71 -17.68 -1.38
N LEU A 345 -28.81 -18.51 -1.90
CA LEU A 345 -27.81 -19.28 -1.15
C LEU A 345 -26.46 -18.56 -1.23
N ALA A 346 -25.83 -18.28 -0.09
CA ALA A 346 -24.54 -17.62 -0.03
C ALA A 346 -23.37 -18.53 -0.45
N ALA A 347 -22.24 -17.92 -0.83
CA ALA A 347 -21.01 -18.64 -1.13
C ALA A 347 -20.36 -19.20 0.16
N THR A 348 -19.85 -20.43 0.08
CA THR A 348 -19.34 -21.20 1.25
C THR A 348 -17.90 -21.70 1.11
N THR A 349 -17.25 -21.43 -0.02
CA THR A 349 -15.86 -21.87 -0.34
C THR A 349 -15.00 -20.69 -0.79
N LEU A 350 -13.73 -20.92 -1.11
CA LEU A 350 -12.86 -19.93 -1.75
C LEU A 350 -13.39 -19.40 -3.11
N ARG A 351 -14.35 -20.09 -3.77
CA ARG A 351 -15.03 -19.55 -4.96
C ARG A 351 -16.09 -18.53 -4.53
N TYR A 352 -15.69 -17.26 -4.50
CA TYR A 352 -16.54 -16.14 -4.10
C TYR A 352 -17.79 -15.95 -4.99
N HIS A 353 -17.77 -16.43 -6.24
CA HIS A 353 -18.93 -16.41 -7.14
C HIS A 353 -19.92 -17.58 -6.97
N ASP A 354 -19.66 -18.58 -6.10
CA ASP A 354 -20.54 -19.75 -5.85
C ASP A 354 -21.78 -19.39 -5.01
N SER A 355 -22.62 -18.45 -5.47
CA SER A 355 -23.93 -18.12 -4.87
C SER A 355 -25.06 -18.44 -5.83
N ASP A 356 -26.18 -18.96 -5.32
CA ASP A 356 -27.32 -19.36 -6.16
C ASP A 356 -28.61 -18.62 -5.79
N TYR A 357 -29.18 -17.90 -6.75
CA TYR A 357 -30.54 -17.38 -6.68
C TYR A 357 -31.52 -18.42 -7.22
N ALA A 358 -32.64 -18.62 -6.51
CA ALA A 358 -33.65 -19.62 -6.85
C ALA A 358 -35.08 -19.14 -6.49
N ILE A 359 -36.07 -19.82 -7.06
CA ILE A 359 -37.50 -19.65 -6.76
C ILE A 359 -38.02 -20.94 -6.12
N ILE A 360 -38.73 -20.81 -5.00
CA ILE A 360 -39.32 -21.94 -4.28
C ILE A 360 -40.42 -22.58 -5.12
N ASP A 361 -40.35 -23.90 -5.27
CA ASP A 361 -41.42 -24.72 -5.82
C ASP A 361 -42.32 -25.25 -4.70
N THR A 362 -41.73 -25.89 -3.68
CA THR A 362 -42.41 -26.35 -2.47
C THR A 362 -41.52 -26.24 -1.24
N TYR A 363 -42.12 -26.00 -0.07
CA TYR A 363 -41.45 -26.03 1.23
C TYR A 363 -42.33 -26.77 2.24
N ASP A 364 -41.80 -27.83 2.85
CA ASP A 364 -42.44 -28.53 3.95
C ASP A 364 -42.07 -27.86 5.27
N ASN A 365 -43.02 -27.10 5.81
CA ASN A 365 -42.86 -26.38 7.08
C ASN A 365 -42.69 -27.29 8.30
N ALA A 366 -43.03 -28.58 8.23
CA ALA A 366 -42.83 -29.53 9.32
C ALA A 366 -41.44 -30.20 9.27
N THR A 367 -40.96 -30.59 8.08
CA THR A 367 -39.68 -31.31 7.95
C THR A 367 -38.48 -30.44 7.59
N GLY A 368 -38.70 -29.22 7.06
CA GLY A 368 -37.65 -28.33 6.56
C GLY A 368 -37.14 -28.69 5.15
N VAL A 369 -37.81 -29.61 4.44
CA VAL A 369 -37.45 -29.95 3.05
C VAL A 369 -37.91 -28.83 2.11
N LEU A 370 -36.99 -28.37 1.27
CA LEU A 370 -37.18 -27.25 0.35
C LEU A 370 -36.84 -27.71 -1.08
N THR A 371 -37.78 -27.52 -2.01
CA THR A 371 -37.57 -27.77 -3.44
C THR A 371 -37.68 -26.47 -4.23
N ILE A 372 -36.77 -26.28 -5.19
CA ILE A 372 -36.68 -25.11 -6.06
C ILE A 372 -36.93 -25.46 -7.53
N LYS A 373 -37.46 -24.49 -8.29
CA LYS A 373 -37.89 -24.71 -9.69
C LYS A 373 -36.71 -24.97 -10.64
N THR A 374 -35.62 -24.20 -10.46
CA THR A 374 -34.35 -24.31 -11.19
C THR A 374 -33.31 -25.13 -10.43
N GLU A 375 -32.31 -25.68 -11.11
CA GLU A 375 -31.20 -26.40 -10.46
C GLU A 375 -30.18 -25.43 -9.85
N LEU A 376 -29.56 -25.82 -8.73
CA LEU A 376 -28.37 -25.14 -8.21
C LEU A 376 -27.21 -25.24 -9.21
N THR A 377 -26.49 -24.14 -9.40
CA THR A 377 -25.31 -24.05 -10.27
C THR A 377 -23.98 -24.21 -9.55
N ALA A 378 -23.97 -24.07 -8.22
CA ALA A 378 -22.80 -24.17 -7.34
C ALA A 378 -22.91 -25.29 -6.28
N TYR A 379 -21.86 -25.45 -5.46
CA TYR A 379 -21.85 -26.29 -4.26
C TYR A 379 -21.94 -25.40 -3.01
N HIS A 380 -22.80 -25.75 -2.06
CA HIS A 380 -22.89 -25.07 -0.77
C HIS A 380 -22.75 -26.05 0.39
N TYR A 381 -21.80 -25.78 1.28
CA TYR A 381 -21.58 -26.57 2.49
C TYR A 381 -22.74 -26.45 3.49
N GLY A 382 -23.13 -27.56 4.11
CA GLY A 382 -24.15 -27.62 5.15
C GLY A 382 -23.94 -28.83 6.06
N ALA A 383 -24.47 -28.77 7.28
CA ALA A 383 -24.26 -29.77 8.33
C ALA A 383 -25.45 -29.88 9.30
N ALA A 384 -25.66 -31.08 9.85
CA ALA A 384 -26.85 -31.41 10.64
C ALA A 384 -27.00 -30.61 11.94
N THR A 385 -25.90 -30.06 12.46
CA THR A 385 -25.85 -29.20 13.64
C THR A 385 -24.96 -27.98 13.38
N SER A 386 -25.18 -26.89 14.11
CA SER A 386 -24.32 -25.71 14.05
C SER A 386 -22.84 -26.05 14.23
N THR A 387 -21.99 -25.45 13.41
CA THR A 387 -20.52 -25.61 13.48
C THR A 387 -19.87 -24.66 14.48
N GLY A 388 -20.61 -23.66 14.99
CA GLY A 388 -20.15 -22.66 15.96
C GLY A 388 -19.37 -23.20 17.18
N PRO A 389 -19.77 -24.31 17.83
CA PRO A 389 -19.02 -24.88 18.95
C PRO A 389 -17.56 -25.25 18.65
N ASN A 390 -17.22 -25.50 17.37
CA ASN A 390 -15.87 -25.85 16.94
C ASN A 390 -15.03 -24.63 16.51
N TYR A 391 -15.68 -23.51 16.19
CA TYR A 391 -15.09 -22.36 15.50
C TYR A 391 -15.43 -21.02 16.17
N ASN A 392 -15.30 -20.95 17.50
CA ASN A 392 -15.49 -19.72 18.28
C ASN A 392 -16.87 -19.03 18.09
N GLY A 393 -17.93 -19.82 17.90
CA GLY A 393 -19.29 -19.35 17.63
C GLY A 393 -19.64 -19.14 16.15
N VAL A 394 -18.67 -19.23 15.24
CA VAL A 394 -18.87 -19.05 13.80
C VAL A 394 -19.53 -20.29 13.19
N ASP A 395 -20.74 -20.15 12.66
CA ASP A 395 -21.44 -21.23 11.95
C ASP A 395 -21.25 -21.11 10.44
N MET A 396 -20.40 -21.97 9.85
CA MET A 396 -20.00 -21.96 8.44
C MET A 396 -21.00 -22.65 7.50
N ARG A 397 -22.11 -23.21 8.01
CA ARG A 397 -23.16 -23.84 7.19
C ARG A 397 -23.85 -22.78 6.34
N GLY A 398 -23.90 -22.95 5.02
CA GLY A 398 -24.34 -21.93 4.07
C GLY A 398 -25.68 -21.29 4.41
N GLU A 399 -25.71 -19.96 4.39
CA GLU A 399 -26.90 -19.14 4.55
C GLU A 399 -27.86 -19.32 3.36
N VAL A 400 -29.15 -19.45 3.66
CA VAL A 400 -30.25 -19.37 2.69
C VAL A 400 -31.18 -18.23 3.12
N HIS A 401 -31.27 -17.18 2.30
CA HIS A 401 -32.03 -15.96 2.60
C HIS A 401 -33.34 -15.91 1.79
N LEU A 402 -34.44 -15.54 2.44
CA LEU A 402 -35.71 -15.20 1.82
C LEU A 402 -35.70 -13.73 1.35
N LEU A 403 -35.85 -13.53 0.04
CA LEU A 403 -35.85 -12.21 -0.58
C LEU A 403 -37.26 -11.61 -0.72
N SER A 404 -38.30 -12.44 -0.89
CA SER A 404 -39.65 -11.92 -1.11
C SER A 404 -40.30 -11.32 0.13
N ARG A 405 -41.06 -10.22 -0.03
CA ARG A 405 -41.93 -9.62 0.98
C ARG A 405 -43.29 -9.28 0.35
N ASN A 406 -44.27 -8.93 1.17
CA ASN A 406 -45.60 -8.56 0.68
C ASN A 406 -45.71 -7.10 0.23
N VAL A 407 -44.86 -6.20 0.75
CA VAL A 407 -44.74 -4.82 0.24
C VAL A 407 -43.46 -4.71 -0.57
N ARG A 408 -43.61 -4.39 -1.87
CA ARG A 408 -42.53 -4.30 -2.84
C ARG A 408 -42.47 -2.93 -3.52
N ILE A 409 -41.25 -2.42 -3.65
CA ILE A 409 -40.88 -1.31 -4.54
C ILE A 409 -39.95 -1.89 -5.61
N GLN A 410 -40.21 -1.66 -6.89
CA GLN A 410 -39.37 -2.17 -7.97
C GLN A 410 -39.25 -1.23 -9.17
N GLY A 411 -38.13 -1.32 -9.91
CA GLY A 411 -38.01 -0.69 -11.23
C GLY A 411 -38.55 -1.59 -12.33
N ASN A 412 -39.15 -1.03 -13.38
CA ASN A 412 -39.35 -1.77 -14.63
C ASN A 412 -37.97 -2.13 -15.24
N ASN A 413 -37.83 -3.35 -15.78
CA ASN A 413 -36.54 -3.84 -16.27
C ASN A 413 -36.27 -3.36 -17.71
N THR A 414 -35.60 -2.21 -17.82
CA THR A 414 -35.12 -1.62 -19.08
C THR A 414 -33.67 -1.15 -18.90
N GLU A 415 -32.84 -1.35 -19.94
CA GLU A 415 -31.52 -0.71 -20.13
C GLU A 415 -30.50 -0.79 -18.96
N ALA A 416 -30.54 -1.81 -18.11
CA ALA A 416 -29.74 -1.88 -16.86
C ALA A 416 -29.98 -0.69 -15.90
N TRP A 417 -31.17 -0.10 -15.97
CA TRP A 417 -31.53 1.17 -15.36
C TRP A 417 -32.61 0.97 -14.30
N GLY A 418 -32.23 0.54 -13.09
CA GLY A 418 -33.16 0.26 -12.00
C GLY A 418 -33.81 1.50 -11.39
N CYS A 419 -34.78 1.28 -10.49
CA CYS A 419 -35.34 2.36 -9.67
C CYS A 419 -34.32 2.94 -8.67
N GLN A 420 -34.64 4.04 -8.00
CA GLN A 420 -33.88 4.51 -6.83
C GLN A 420 -34.80 5.16 -5.79
N ILE A 421 -34.37 5.17 -4.54
CA ILE A 421 -35.07 5.82 -3.43
C ILE A 421 -34.09 6.80 -2.77
N VAL A 422 -34.27 8.11 -2.98
CA VAL A 422 -33.41 9.15 -2.38
C VAL A 422 -34.12 9.86 -1.25
N THR A 423 -33.45 9.97 -0.10
CA THR A 423 -33.89 10.72 1.09
C THR A 423 -32.91 11.88 1.33
N SER A 424 -33.43 13.08 1.55
CA SER A 424 -32.65 14.31 1.63
C SER A 424 -33.35 15.39 2.46
N ASP A 425 -32.60 16.22 3.19
CA ASP A 425 -33.13 17.50 3.68
C ASP A 425 -33.10 18.53 2.53
N PHE A 426 -34.06 19.45 2.48
CA PHE A 426 -34.21 20.47 1.41
C PHE A 426 -34.70 21.80 1.99
N VAL A 427 -34.31 22.93 1.39
CA VAL A 427 -34.73 24.28 1.84
C VAL A 427 -35.57 24.95 0.76
N GLU A 428 -36.83 25.24 1.08
CA GLU A 428 -37.74 25.91 0.14
C GLU A 428 -37.40 27.40 -0.01
N ILE A 429 -37.89 28.03 -1.08
CA ILE A 429 -37.78 29.49 -1.31
C ILE A 429 -38.28 30.34 -0.12
N THR A 430 -39.21 29.81 0.67
CA THR A 430 -39.78 30.40 1.89
C THR A 430 -38.90 30.22 3.15
N ALA A 431 -37.68 29.68 2.99
CA ALA A 431 -36.77 29.26 4.06
C ALA A 431 -37.32 28.15 4.99
N VAL A 432 -38.44 27.50 4.62
CA VAL A 432 -38.92 26.29 5.29
C VAL A 432 -37.97 25.14 4.98
N VAL A 433 -37.50 24.44 6.01
CA VAL A 433 -36.64 23.26 5.84
C VAL A 433 -37.50 22.00 5.85
N ARG A 434 -37.57 21.33 4.69
CA ARG A 434 -38.11 19.98 4.52
C ARG A 434 -37.07 18.98 5.04
N MET A 435 -37.49 18.04 5.89
CA MET A 435 -36.58 17.14 6.62
C MET A 435 -36.88 15.68 6.25
N GLY A 436 -36.16 15.16 5.25
CA GLY A 436 -36.43 13.86 4.66
C GLY A 436 -36.12 12.72 5.62
N HIS A 437 -37.12 11.88 5.91
CA HIS A 437 -36.93 10.67 6.71
C HIS A 437 -37.70 9.48 6.17
N THR A 438 -37.04 8.31 6.24
CA THR A 438 -37.51 7.06 5.65
C THR A 438 -37.47 5.94 6.69
N TYR A 439 -38.64 5.40 6.99
CA TYR A 439 -38.84 4.20 7.81
C TYR A 439 -39.40 3.07 6.94
N MET A 440 -38.67 1.95 6.87
CA MET A 440 -39.09 0.75 6.14
C MET A 440 -38.82 -0.50 6.96
N ASN A 441 -39.80 -1.36 7.18
CA ASN A 441 -39.63 -2.64 7.88
C ASN A 441 -40.25 -3.79 7.07
N ASN A 442 -39.51 -4.87 6.83
CA ASN A 442 -39.91 -6.01 5.99
C ASN A 442 -40.33 -5.63 4.55
N VAL A 443 -39.58 -4.73 3.89
CA VAL A 443 -39.86 -4.29 2.51
C VAL A 443 -39.00 -5.06 1.50
N GLU A 444 -39.52 -5.30 0.31
CA GLU A 444 -38.77 -5.83 -0.84
C GLU A 444 -38.43 -4.70 -1.82
N ILE A 445 -37.15 -4.50 -2.13
CA ILE A 445 -36.66 -3.51 -3.08
C ILE A 445 -35.93 -4.25 -4.20
N TYR A 446 -36.54 -4.29 -5.39
CA TYR A 446 -36.11 -5.17 -6.49
C TYR A 446 -35.82 -4.41 -7.79
N ASN A 447 -34.74 -4.75 -8.49
CA ASN A 447 -34.33 -4.08 -9.73
C ASN A 447 -34.24 -2.54 -9.55
N CYS A 448 -33.46 -2.15 -8.54
CA CYS A 448 -33.16 -0.78 -8.18
C CYS A 448 -31.64 -0.60 -8.02
N SER A 449 -31.18 0.65 -8.12
CA SER A 449 -29.86 1.15 -8.55
C SER A 449 -29.67 1.23 -10.07
N GLN A 450 -28.87 2.22 -10.52
CA GLN A 450 -28.64 2.53 -11.93
C GLN A 450 -27.16 2.35 -12.32
N TYR A 451 -26.90 1.60 -13.40
CA TYR A 451 -25.55 1.21 -13.82
C TYR A 451 -24.64 2.43 -14.12
N ASP A 452 -23.36 2.34 -13.70
CA ASP A 452 -22.35 3.40 -13.82
C ASP A 452 -22.72 4.76 -13.19
N THR A 453 -23.62 4.77 -12.20
CA THR A 453 -23.98 5.97 -11.43
C THR A 453 -23.80 5.78 -9.93
N TYR A 454 -23.77 6.88 -9.17
CA TYR A 454 -23.96 6.85 -7.70
C TYR A 454 -25.44 6.71 -7.29
N LYS A 455 -26.40 6.61 -8.24
CA LYS A 455 -27.83 6.47 -7.94
C LYS A 455 -28.12 5.05 -7.48
N ALA A 456 -27.86 4.83 -6.19
CA ALA A 456 -28.05 3.57 -5.48
C ALA A 456 -29.53 3.18 -5.38
N ALA A 457 -29.81 1.91 -5.05
CA ALA A 457 -31.19 1.47 -4.78
C ALA A 457 -31.83 2.28 -3.63
N ILE A 458 -31.02 2.59 -2.61
CA ILE A 458 -31.34 3.48 -1.49
C ILE A 458 -30.21 4.52 -1.37
N ARG A 459 -30.53 5.82 -1.33
CA ARG A 459 -29.55 6.90 -1.18
C ARG A 459 -30.00 7.87 -0.08
N PHE A 460 -29.08 8.19 0.82
CA PHE A 460 -29.23 9.22 1.83
C PHE A 460 -28.22 10.32 1.50
N GLN A 461 -28.71 11.48 1.05
CA GLN A 461 -27.86 12.56 0.54
C GLN A 461 -28.28 13.90 1.17
N GLY A 462 -27.37 14.51 1.94
CA GLY A 462 -27.59 15.81 2.58
C GLY A 462 -28.64 15.83 3.70
N ASN A 463 -29.18 14.68 4.14
CA ASN A 463 -30.10 14.59 5.27
C ASN A 463 -29.35 14.46 6.60
N GLY A 464 -29.81 15.15 7.64
CA GLY A 464 -29.23 14.96 8.99
C GLY A 464 -30.14 15.30 10.16
N ARG A 465 -31.29 15.95 9.93
CA ARG A 465 -32.13 16.47 11.02
C ARG A 465 -33.07 15.43 11.65
N MET A 466 -33.48 14.42 10.89
CA MET A 466 -34.45 13.41 11.30
C MET A 466 -33.87 12.00 11.18
N TRP A 467 -34.27 11.11 12.08
CA TRP A 467 -33.83 9.71 12.04
C TRP A 467 -34.50 8.95 10.88
N SER A 468 -33.75 8.07 10.23
CA SER A 468 -34.25 7.12 9.23
C SER A 468 -33.82 5.69 9.59
N GLU A 469 -34.72 4.72 9.46
CA GLU A 469 -34.41 3.31 9.69
C GLU A 469 -34.99 2.36 8.62
N ILE A 470 -34.14 1.47 8.09
CA ILE A 470 -34.58 0.39 7.19
C ILE A 470 -34.21 -0.97 7.80
N ALA A 471 -35.22 -1.78 8.10
CA ALA A 471 -35.10 -3.00 8.88
C ALA A 471 -35.68 -4.24 8.17
N ASN A 472 -35.06 -5.41 8.37
CA ASN A 472 -35.54 -6.74 7.91
C ASN A 472 -35.86 -6.87 6.40
N SER A 473 -35.46 -5.88 5.61
CA SER A 473 -35.83 -5.71 4.22
C SER A 473 -34.87 -6.48 3.32
N ALA A 474 -35.31 -6.76 2.10
CA ALA A 474 -34.52 -7.45 1.09
C ALA A 474 -34.34 -6.53 -0.11
N ILE A 475 -33.08 -6.25 -0.45
CA ILE A 475 -32.72 -5.35 -1.54
C ILE A 475 -31.86 -6.16 -2.51
N TYR A 476 -32.34 -6.41 -3.73
CA TYR A 476 -31.64 -7.32 -4.65
C TYR A 476 -31.90 -7.04 -6.14
N GLY A 477 -31.02 -7.62 -6.98
CA GLY A 477 -31.17 -7.61 -8.44
C GLY A 477 -30.92 -6.25 -9.09
N GLY A 478 -30.12 -5.40 -8.43
CA GLY A 478 -29.70 -4.11 -8.96
C GLY A 478 -28.53 -4.19 -9.93
N TRP A 479 -28.02 -3.01 -10.29
CA TRP A 479 -27.01 -2.80 -11.34
C TRP A 479 -25.86 -1.87 -10.91
N GLY A 480 -25.72 -1.59 -9.61
CA GLY A 480 -24.82 -0.55 -9.08
C GLY A 480 -24.74 -0.60 -7.55
N TYR A 481 -24.78 0.54 -6.87
CA TYR A 481 -24.75 0.61 -5.39
C TYR A 481 -26.11 0.27 -4.76
N GLY A 482 -26.11 -0.39 -3.59
CA GLY A 482 -27.38 -0.77 -2.93
C GLY A 482 -27.84 0.24 -1.89
N ALA A 483 -26.88 0.76 -1.12
CA ALA A 483 -27.08 1.85 -0.19
C ALA A 483 -25.89 2.82 -0.31
N GLN A 484 -26.16 4.11 -0.48
CA GLN A 484 -25.14 5.17 -0.46
C GLN A 484 -25.51 6.22 0.59
N PHE A 485 -24.49 6.72 1.29
CA PHE A 485 -24.59 7.79 2.29
C PHE A 485 -23.61 8.91 1.89
N GLU A 486 -24.10 10.12 1.70
CA GLU A 486 -23.29 11.27 1.27
C GLU A 486 -23.75 12.52 2.05
N ASN A 487 -22.88 13.08 2.89
CA ASN A 487 -23.26 14.17 3.83
C ASN A 487 -24.51 13.83 4.66
N ALA A 488 -24.63 12.55 5.06
CA ALA A 488 -25.81 12.01 5.73
C ALA A 488 -25.56 11.68 7.20
N ALA A 489 -26.54 11.94 8.06
CA ALA A 489 -26.52 11.62 9.50
C ALA A 489 -27.86 11.05 9.99
N ASN A 490 -27.86 10.44 11.18
CA ASN A 490 -29.03 9.82 11.81
C ASN A 490 -29.71 8.73 10.94
N VAL A 491 -28.91 7.93 10.23
CA VAL A 491 -29.41 6.80 9.43
C VAL A 491 -28.92 5.47 10.00
N LYS A 492 -29.83 4.49 10.08
CA LYS A 492 -29.56 3.13 10.57
C LYS A 492 -30.25 2.12 9.66
N LEU A 493 -29.54 1.30 8.91
CA LEU A 493 -30.18 0.15 8.26
C LEU A 493 -29.68 -1.14 8.94
N THR A 494 -30.61 -1.96 9.41
CA THR A 494 -30.30 -3.09 10.30
C THR A 494 -31.00 -4.35 9.83
N ASN A 495 -30.36 -5.52 9.99
CA ASN A 495 -31.04 -6.80 9.80
C ASN A 495 -31.52 -7.07 8.36
N ASN A 496 -31.03 -6.33 7.35
CA ASN A 496 -31.43 -6.47 5.95
C ASN A 496 -30.58 -7.53 5.21
N SER A 497 -31.07 -7.95 4.05
CA SER A 497 -30.35 -8.83 3.11
C SER A 497 -30.14 -8.10 1.79
N PHE A 498 -28.88 -7.94 1.40
CA PHE A 498 -28.45 -7.29 0.17
C PHE A 498 -27.78 -8.30 -0.76
N TYR A 499 -28.13 -8.28 -2.04
CA TYR A 499 -27.57 -9.17 -3.07
C TYR A 499 -27.28 -8.35 -4.34
N PHE A 500 -26.02 -8.33 -4.79
CA PHE A 500 -25.44 -7.45 -5.84
C PHE A 500 -25.04 -6.00 -5.45
N PHE A 501 -24.53 -5.70 -4.24
CA PHE A 501 -24.37 -4.29 -3.77
C PHE A 501 -23.22 -3.93 -2.79
N ASN A 502 -22.60 -2.75 -2.95
CA ASN A 502 -21.63 -2.14 -2.00
C ASN A 502 -22.31 -1.13 -1.04
N ILE A 503 -22.04 -1.18 0.29
CA ILE A 503 -22.89 -0.64 1.40
C ILE A 503 -22.09 -0.23 2.68
N THR A 504 -22.69 0.30 3.77
CA THR A 504 -22.07 0.56 5.11
C THR A 504 -23.10 0.55 6.26
N LEU A 505 -23.12 -0.43 7.19
CA LEU A 505 -24.26 -0.67 8.14
C LEU A 505 -23.95 -1.47 9.45
N ASP A 506 -24.98 -1.79 10.26
CA ASP A 506 -24.99 -2.71 11.46
C ASP A 506 -25.99 -3.88 11.29
N GLY A 507 -25.51 -5.13 11.38
CA GLY A 507 -26.35 -6.33 11.47
C GLY A 507 -26.93 -6.84 10.15
N ASN A 508 -26.29 -6.58 9.00
CA ASN A 508 -26.82 -6.91 7.68
C ASN A 508 -26.01 -8.03 7.01
N HIS A 509 -26.64 -8.74 6.08
CA HIS A 509 -25.96 -9.68 5.18
C HIS A 509 -25.81 -9.05 3.79
N VAL A 510 -24.58 -8.95 3.29
CA VAL A 510 -24.27 -8.46 1.93
C VAL A 510 -23.60 -9.56 1.13
N MET A 511 -24.25 -10.01 0.06
CA MET A 511 -23.90 -11.23 -0.67
C MET A 511 -23.64 -10.96 -2.15
N HIS A 512 -22.61 -11.60 -2.70
CA HIS A 512 -22.27 -11.70 -4.13
C HIS A 512 -22.18 -10.35 -4.85
N ILE A 513 -20.95 -9.83 -4.96
CA ILE A 513 -20.65 -8.56 -5.60
C ILE A 513 -20.10 -8.82 -7.00
N LEU A 514 -20.65 -8.11 -7.99
CA LEU A 514 -20.11 -8.07 -9.34
C LEU A 514 -19.00 -7.03 -9.45
N GLU A 515 -17.89 -7.38 -10.10
CA GLU A 515 -16.93 -6.40 -10.61
C GLU A 515 -17.59 -5.59 -11.75
N ARG A 516 -17.26 -4.30 -11.89
CA ARG A 516 -17.63 -3.54 -13.10
C ARG A 516 -16.66 -3.83 -14.23
N ASP A 517 -17.19 -4.13 -15.41
CA ASP A 517 -16.36 -4.27 -16.61
C ASP A 517 -15.98 -2.90 -17.20
N PHE A 518 -14.68 -2.72 -17.42
CA PHE A 518 -14.13 -1.53 -18.08
C PHE A 518 -12.86 -1.84 -18.87
N LEU A 519 -12.57 -0.98 -19.86
CA LEU A 519 -11.38 -1.10 -20.72
C LEU A 519 -10.12 -0.69 -19.96
N LYS A 520 -9.54 -1.67 -19.25
CA LYS A 520 -8.30 -1.55 -18.48
C LYS A 520 -7.13 -1.16 -19.39
N ALA A 521 -6.64 0.07 -19.23
CA ALA A 521 -5.42 0.59 -19.84
C ALA A 521 -4.40 0.95 -18.75
N ASP A 522 -3.10 0.84 -19.06
CA ASP A 522 -2.03 0.96 -18.06
C ASP A 522 -2.32 0.03 -16.85
N THR A 523 -2.03 0.48 -15.65
CA THR A 523 -2.04 -0.25 -14.39
C THR A 523 -3.23 0.17 -13.53
N ILE A 524 -4.36 0.53 -14.15
CA ILE A 524 -5.60 0.94 -13.47
C ILE A 524 -6.30 -0.27 -12.83
N PHE A 525 -6.81 -0.10 -11.61
CA PHE A 525 -7.62 -1.08 -10.90
C PHE A 525 -8.85 -0.40 -10.28
N GLU A 526 -9.99 -1.07 -10.29
CA GLU A 526 -11.18 -0.64 -9.54
C GLU A 526 -11.37 -1.54 -8.31
N PRO A 527 -11.22 -0.99 -7.09
CA PRO A 527 -11.36 -1.76 -5.85
C PRO A 527 -12.85 -1.93 -5.48
N THR A 528 -13.42 -3.11 -5.75
CA THR A 528 -14.83 -3.42 -5.51
C THR A 528 -15.04 -4.28 -4.25
N GLY A 529 -15.93 -3.90 -3.33
CA GLY A 529 -16.12 -4.66 -2.08
C GLY A 529 -17.44 -4.42 -1.36
N CYS A 530 -17.89 -5.39 -0.55
CA CYS A 530 -19.24 -5.40 0.04
C CYS A 530 -19.53 -4.21 0.94
N ILE A 531 -18.62 -3.89 1.87
CA ILE A 531 -18.81 -2.77 2.80
C ILE A 531 -17.60 -1.83 2.76
N LEU A 532 -17.81 -0.59 2.28
CA LEU A 532 -16.77 0.40 2.05
C LEU A 532 -17.17 1.70 2.74
N ALA A 533 -16.49 2.04 3.84
CA ALA A 533 -16.82 3.19 4.67
C ALA A 533 -15.65 4.18 4.73
N CYS A 534 -15.88 5.41 4.27
CA CYS A 534 -14.98 6.55 4.46
C CYS A 534 -13.59 6.32 3.82
N THR A 535 -13.61 5.74 2.62
CA THR A 535 -12.45 5.17 1.91
C THR A 535 -11.85 6.07 0.84
N GLU A 536 -12.56 7.11 0.38
CA GLU A 536 -12.06 8.01 -0.65
C GLU A 536 -11.12 9.09 -0.05
N PRO A 537 -10.08 9.55 -0.77
CA PRO A 537 -9.12 10.51 -0.23
C PRO A 537 -9.76 11.86 0.11
N GLY A 538 -9.91 12.13 1.41
CA GLY A 538 -10.56 13.33 1.94
C GLY A 538 -11.88 13.06 2.66
N ASP A 539 -12.40 11.83 2.63
CA ASP A 539 -13.56 11.42 3.44
C ASP A 539 -13.29 11.63 4.93
N VAL A 540 -14.22 12.32 5.61
CA VAL A 540 -14.25 12.45 7.07
C VAL A 540 -15.60 11.97 7.57
N CYS A 541 -15.57 10.89 8.37
CA CYS A 541 -16.74 10.39 9.07
C CYS A 541 -16.55 10.44 10.60
N SER A 542 -17.64 10.69 11.31
CA SER A 542 -17.76 10.59 12.77
C SER A 542 -18.96 9.72 13.13
N ASP A 543 -19.00 9.22 14.36
CA ASP A 543 -20.11 8.43 14.95
C ASP A 543 -20.59 7.21 14.14
N LEU A 544 -19.72 6.71 13.24
CA LEU A 544 -19.90 5.49 12.47
C LEU A 544 -19.99 4.25 13.38
N SER A 545 -20.88 3.32 13.03
CA SER A 545 -20.97 2.01 13.67
C SER A 545 -21.16 0.90 12.65
N ILE A 546 -20.16 0.03 12.48
CA ILE A 546 -20.23 -1.17 11.65
C ILE A 546 -20.05 -2.39 12.56
N VAL A 547 -21.15 -3.04 12.95
CA VAL A 547 -21.13 -4.19 13.86
C VAL A 547 -22.10 -5.29 13.43
N ASN A 548 -21.85 -6.54 13.83
CA ASN A 548 -22.73 -7.70 13.58
C ASN A 548 -23.03 -8.04 12.11
N ASN A 549 -22.34 -7.45 11.12
CA ASN A 549 -22.61 -7.72 9.70
C ASN A 549 -21.92 -9.00 9.22
N VAL A 550 -22.51 -9.66 8.23
CA VAL A 550 -21.88 -10.73 7.46
C VAL A 550 -21.75 -10.27 6.01
N VAL A 551 -20.57 -10.45 5.41
CA VAL A 551 -20.35 -10.20 3.98
C VAL A 551 -19.81 -11.45 3.30
N SER A 552 -20.36 -11.77 2.13
CA SER A 552 -19.96 -12.96 1.37
C SER A 552 -19.83 -12.70 -0.13
N GLY A 553 -18.91 -13.40 -0.80
CA GLY A 553 -18.84 -13.39 -2.27
C GLY A 553 -18.30 -12.10 -2.86
N SER A 554 -17.20 -11.58 -2.32
CA SER A 554 -16.58 -10.31 -2.75
C SER A 554 -15.35 -10.51 -3.66
N PRO A 555 -15.16 -9.70 -4.71
CA PRO A 555 -14.02 -9.80 -5.63
C PRO A 555 -12.72 -9.14 -5.13
N PHE A 556 -12.74 -8.20 -4.19
CA PHE A 556 -11.51 -7.58 -3.68
C PHE A 556 -11.48 -7.39 -2.16
N THR A 557 -12.54 -6.84 -1.55
CA THR A 557 -12.61 -6.81 -0.08
C THR A 557 -14.00 -7.03 0.50
N GLY A 558 -14.08 -7.75 1.62
CA GLY A 558 -15.31 -7.84 2.40
C GLY A 558 -15.66 -6.50 3.04
N PHE A 559 -14.69 -5.94 3.77
CA PHE A 559 -14.81 -4.65 4.44
C PHE A 559 -13.60 -3.74 4.14
N ALA A 560 -13.85 -2.44 4.03
CA ALA A 560 -12.84 -1.40 4.25
C ALA A 560 -13.42 -0.38 5.23
N ALA A 561 -12.83 -0.28 6.42
CA ALA A 561 -13.36 0.50 7.53
C ALA A 561 -12.27 1.04 8.47
N TYR A 562 -12.63 2.08 9.24
CA TYR A 562 -11.78 2.55 10.33
C TYR A 562 -11.62 1.51 11.44
N GLY A 563 -10.43 1.47 12.03
CA GLY A 563 -10.25 1.01 13.41
C GLY A 563 -10.72 2.06 14.42
N TYR A 564 -10.25 1.93 15.65
CA TYR A 564 -10.53 2.86 16.75
C TYR A 564 -9.29 3.03 17.63
N ALA A 565 -9.31 3.95 18.61
CA ALA A 565 -8.12 4.19 19.43
C ALA A 565 -7.85 3.04 20.42
N CYS A 566 -6.59 2.62 20.56
CA CYS A 566 -6.24 1.52 21.46
C CYS A 566 -6.71 1.75 22.90
N GLY A 567 -7.35 0.72 23.48
CA GLY A 567 -7.94 0.78 24.82
C GLY A 567 -9.44 1.10 24.85
N GLU A 568 -10.06 1.52 23.74
CA GLU A 568 -11.51 1.74 23.65
C GLU A 568 -12.28 0.40 23.51
N THR A 569 -12.29 -0.38 24.60
CA THR A 569 -12.82 -1.77 24.66
C THR A 569 -14.27 -1.95 24.25
N ASN A 570 -15.08 -0.88 24.30
CA ASN A 570 -16.50 -0.87 23.93
C ASN A 570 -16.78 -0.09 22.63
N SER A 571 -15.76 0.21 21.81
CA SER A 571 -15.93 0.89 20.53
C SER A 571 -16.94 0.17 19.64
N LYS A 572 -17.76 0.94 18.91
CA LYS A 572 -18.74 0.44 17.95
C LYS A 572 -18.32 0.67 16.49
N VAL A 573 -17.19 1.32 16.24
CA VAL A 573 -16.75 1.71 14.88
C VAL A 573 -16.63 0.47 13.98
N PHE A 574 -15.89 -0.55 14.44
CA PHE A 574 -15.78 -1.84 13.76
C PHE A 574 -15.52 -2.98 14.76
N ARG A 575 -16.50 -3.88 14.95
CA ARG A 575 -16.37 -5.11 15.76
C ARG A 575 -17.47 -6.14 15.45
N ASP A 576 -17.24 -7.40 15.79
CA ASP A 576 -18.24 -8.49 15.71
C ASP A 576 -18.81 -8.72 14.28
N ASN A 577 -18.05 -8.32 13.25
CA ASN A 577 -18.38 -8.56 11.84
C ASN A 577 -17.71 -9.84 11.32
N ILE A 578 -18.30 -10.43 10.28
CA ILE A 578 -17.83 -11.64 9.60
C ILE A 578 -17.65 -11.36 8.10
N ALA A 579 -16.50 -11.69 7.52
CA ALA A 579 -16.33 -11.80 6.07
C ALA A 579 -16.08 -13.26 5.67
N HIS A 580 -16.69 -13.72 4.58
CA HIS A 580 -16.34 -15.02 4.02
C HIS A 580 -16.45 -15.14 2.51
N SER A 581 -15.81 -16.18 1.96
CA SER A 581 -15.82 -16.45 0.52
C SER A 581 -15.45 -15.19 -0.27
N VAL A 582 -14.29 -14.62 0.04
CA VAL A 582 -13.77 -13.39 -0.58
C VAL A 582 -12.52 -13.73 -1.37
N LYS A 583 -12.44 -13.28 -2.62
CA LYS A 583 -11.33 -13.56 -3.54
C LYS A 583 -9.97 -13.18 -2.95
N ASP A 584 -9.90 -11.96 -2.43
CA ASP A 584 -8.70 -11.36 -1.85
C ASP A 584 -8.88 -11.16 -0.33
N THR A 585 -9.37 -10.00 0.13
CA THR A 585 -9.20 -9.53 1.51
C THR A 585 -10.49 -9.59 2.35
N GLY A 586 -10.48 -10.10 3.57
CA GLY A 586 -11.64 -10.07 4.47
C GLY A 586 -11.95 -8.66 4.99
N VAL A 587 -10.97 -7.97 5.59
CA VAL A 587 -11.05 -6.55 5.96
C VAL A 587 -9.75 -5.78 5.73
N ILE A 588 -9.87 -4.56 5.21
CA ILE A 588 -8.83 -3.52 5.19
C ILE A 588 -9.11 -2.55 6.34
N ILE A 589 -8.21 -2.50 7.32
CA ILE A 589 -8.27 -1.59 8.48
C ILE A 589 -7.37 -0.37 8.26
N PHE A 590 -7.87 0.82 8.60
CA PHE A 590 -7.12 2.07 8.58
C PHE A 590 -7.54 3.01 9.73
N ALA A 591 -6.79 4.08 9.98
CA ALA A 591 -7.13 5.08 11.00
C ALA A 591 -8.09 6.14 10.46
N ASN A 592 -8.95 6.68 11.33
CA ASN A 592 -9.62 7.95 11.08
C ASN A 592 -8.61 9.10 11.22
N GLN A 593 -8.33 9.81 10.12
CA GLN A 593 -7.36 10.92 10.12
C GLN A 593 -7.82 12.14 10.93
N SER A 594 -9.08 12.19 11.37
CA SER A 594 -9.60 13.21 12.30
C SER A 594 -9.47 12.84 13.78
N ASP A 595 -8.94 11.65 14.13
CA ASP A 595 -8.67 11.24 15.52
C ASP A 595 -7.17 11.16 15.83
N PRO A 596 -6.57 12.19 16.49
CA PRO A 596 -5.17 12.21 16.90
C PRO A 596 -4.70 11.00 17.73
N LYS A 597 -5.61 10.28 18.42
CA LYS A 597 -5.23 9.10 19.23
C LYS A 597 -4.82 7.93 18.33
N GLN A 598 -5.53 7.72 17.21
CA GLN A 598 -5.31 6.59 16.32
C GLN A 598 -3.93 6.63 15.65
N PHE A 599 -3.43 7.83 15.34
CA PHE A 599 -2.04 8.03 14.88
C PHE A 599 -0.99 7.54 15.88
N THR A 600 -1.29 7.57 17.18
CA THR A 600 -0.43 6.96 18.19
C THR A 600 -0.64 5.45 18.24
N CYS A 601 -1.89 4.99 18.35
CA CYS A 601 -2.23 3.58 18.39
C CYS A 601 -3.65 3.32 17.86
N THR A 602 -3.74 2.60 16.75
CA THR A 602 -5.00 2.12 16.16
C THR A 602 -5.25 0.65 16.55
N GLN A 603 -6.49 0.29 16.83
CA GLN A 603 -6.92 -1.06 17.14
C GLN A 603 -8.12 -1.48 16.27
N ALA A 604 -8.17 -2.76 15.91
CA ALA A 604 -9.38 -3.44 15.46
C ALA A 604 -9.58 -4.71 16.31
N SER A 605 -10.83 -5.13 16.53
CA SER A 605 -11.09 -6.36 17.31
C SER A 605 -12.35 -7.11 16.93
N LYS A 606 -12.45 -8.36 17.42
CA LYS A 606 -13.63 -9.23 17.32
C LYS A 606 -14.12 -9.44 15.90
N PHE A 607 -13.21 -9.41 14.93
CA PHE A 607 -13.53 -9.64 13.53
C PHE A 607 -13.28 -11.10 13.16
N THR A 608 -14.18 -11.66 12.36
CA THR A 608 -14.05 -13.01 11.79
C THR A 608 -13.80 -12.92 10.30
N ALA A 609 -12.82 -13.66 9.79
CA ALA A 609 -12.71 -13.96 8.36
C ALA A 609 -12.57 -15.46 8.12
N TYR A 610 -13.31 -16.00 7.16
CA TYR A 610 -13.15 -17.39 6.71
C TYR A 610 -13.27 -17.58 5.20
N LYS A 611 -12.45 -18.44 4.58
CA LYS A 611 -12.39 -18.58 3.11
C LYS A 611 -12.10 -17.26 2.37
N CYS A 612 -11.21 -16.43 2.93
CA CYS A 612 -10.58 -15.32 2.20
C CYS A 612 -9.33 -15.84 1.46
N GLY A 613 -9.21 -15.56 0.15
CA GLY A 613 -8.13 -16.09 -0.68
C GLY A 613 -6.75 -15.44 -0.48
N LEU A 614 -6.71 -14.24 0.12
CA LEU A 614 -5.51 -13.58 0.65
C LEU A 614 -5.70 -13.31 2.16
N ASP A 615 -5.54 -12.07 2.62
CA ASP A 615 -5.59 -11.70 4.04
C ASP A 615 -7.02 -11.73 4.61
N GLY A 616 -7.24 -12.42 5.71
CA GLY A 616 -8.47 -12.28 6.51
C GLY A 616 -8.60 -10.85 7.06
N ALA A 617 -7.54 -10.30 7.64
CA ALA A 617 -7.45 -8.88 8.00
C ALA A 617 -6.07 -8.30 7.68
N VAL A 618 -6.04 -7.11 7.07
CA VAL A 618 -4.82 -6.37 6.75
C VAL A 618 -4.93 -4.91 7.16
N ALA A 619 -3.81 -4.30 7.57
CA ALA A 619 -3.71 -2.87 7.84
C ALA A 619 -2.39 -2.36 7.24
N PHE A 620 -2.43 -1.41 6.30
CA PHE A 620 -1.22 -0.83 5.67
C PHE A 620 -1.46 0.59 5.10
N ASN A 621 -2.14 1.45 5.85
CA ASN A 621 -2.47 2.81 5.40
C ASN A 621 -1.31 3.80 5.64
N ASN A 622 -0.97 4.59 4.62
CA ASN A 622 0.16 5.53 4.61
C ASN A 622 0.13 6.56 5.75
N GLN A 623 1.15 6.53 6.61
CA GLN A 623 1.36 7.45 7.75
C GLN A 623 0.20 7.51 8.75
N ALA A 624 -0.69 6.52 8.73
CA ALA A 624 -1.93 6.51 9.51
C ALA A 624 -1.75 6.24 11.01
N TYR A 625 -0.71 5.48 11.41
CA TYR A 625 -0.46 5.11 12.81
C TYR A 625 0.97 4.64 13.05
N LYS A 626 1.47 4.83 14.28
CA LYS A 626 2.75 4.26 14.77
C LYS A 626 2.60 2.84 15.34
N LYS A 627 1.45 2.55 15.96
CA LYS A 627 1.11 1.22 16.48
C LYS A 627 -0.23 0.72 15.93
N ILE A 628 -0.28 -0.55 15.57
CA ILE A 628 -1.50 -1.28 15.18
C ILE A 628 -1.71 -2.50 16.08
N VAL A 629 -2.95 -2.73 16.51
CA VAL A 629 -3.36 -3.86 17.35
C VAL A 629 -4.54 -4.61 16.73
N PHE A 630 -4.39 -5.92 16.52
CA PHE A 630 -5.51 -6.83 16.24
C PHE A 630 -5.80 -7.67 17.50
N SER A 631 -7.03 -7.62 18.02
CA SER A 631 -7.40 -8.30 19.27
C SER A 631 -8.64 -9.18 19.10
N GLN A 632 -8.67 -10.37 19.70
CA GLN A 632 -9.85 -11.27 19.68
C GLN A 632 -10.33 -11.61 18.25
N MET A 633 -9.42 -11.68 17.28
CA MET A 633 -9.76 -12.03 15.90
C MET A 633 -9.98 -13.53 15.73
N THR A 634 -10.83 -13.93 14.79
CA THR A 634 -11.07 -15.34 14.42
C THR A 634 -10.78 -15.54 12.94
N PHE A 635 -9.75 -16.32 12.62
CA PHE A 635 -9.34 -16.61 11.25
C PHE A 635 -9.46 -18.11 10.97
N ILE A 636 -10.24 -18.49 9.96
CA ILE A 636 -10.51 -19.89 9.64
C ILE A 636 -10.27 -20.11 8.14
N ASP A 637 -9.38 -21.02 7.76
CA ASP A 637 -9.34 -21.51 6.37
C ASP A 637 -9.06 -20.41 5.31
N ASN A 638 -8.19 -19.44 5.67
CA ASN A 638 -7.80 -18.28 4.85
C ASN A 638 -6.40 -18.43 4.20
N GLY A 639 -6.13 -17.65 3.15
CA GLY A 639 -4.82 -17.54 2.52
C GLY A 639 -3.74 -17.03 3.49
N PHE A 640 -4.05 -15.95 4.20
CA PHE A 640 -3.37 -15.48 5.40
C PHE A 640 -4.43 -15.09 6.43
N GLY A 641 -4.26 -15.39 7.72
CA GLY A 641 -5.20 -14.95 8.75
C GLY A 641 -5.15 -13.43 8.96
N GLY A 642 -4.06 -12.94 9.56
CA GLY A 642 -3.86 -11.51 9.81
C GLY A 642 -2.51 -10.99 9.34
N THR A 643 -2.49 -9.77 8.80
CA THR A 643 -1.30 -9.04 8.34
C THR A 643 -1.32 -7.60 8.86
N PRO A 644 -0.94 -7.35 10.14
CA PRO A 644 -0.83 -6.01 10.70
C PRO A 644 0.49 -5.37 10.27
N MET A 645 0.47 -4.37 9.39
CA MET A 645 1.66 -3.63 8.94
C MET A 645 1.60 -2.17 9.39
N VAL A 646 2.78 -1.58 9.61
CA VAL A 646 2.96 -0.16 9.93
C VAL A 646 3.57 0.56 8.73
N ALA A 647 3.13 1.79 8.46
CA ALA A 647 3.52 2.57 7.30
C ALA A 647 4.00 3.97 7.70
N PHE A 648 5.00 4.02 8.57
CA PHE A 648 5.53 5.21 9.23
C PHE A 648 7.05 5.05 9.42
N GLU A 649 7.87 6.08 9.23
CA GLU A 649 9.31 6.05 9.56
C GLU A 649 9.55 6.56 10.99
N GLY A 650 10.38 5.85 11.75
CA GLY A 650 10.65 6.14 13.15
C GLY A 650 11.16 4.91 13.90
N ASP A 651 11.58 5.11 15.15
CA ASP A 651 12.29 4.09 15.94
C ASP A 651 11.36 3.27 16.86
N ASP A 652 10.33 3.91 17.41
CA ASP A 652 9.31 3.29 18.25
C ASP A 652 8.03 3.09 17.43
N LEU A 653 7.93 1.89 16.83
CA LEU A 653 6.84 1.44 15.97
C LEU A 653 6.47 0.01 16.38
N ALA A 654 5.19 -0.34 16.41
CA ALA A 654 4.75 -1.65 16.90
C ALA A 654 3.57 -2.25 16.13
N ALA A 655 3.58 -3.56 15.96
CA ALA A 655 2.45 -4.33 15.44
C ALA A 655 2.16 -5.49 16.41
N GLU A 656 0.92 -5.56 16.88
CA GLU A 656 0.51 -6.54 17.89
C GLU A 656 -0.70 -7.34 17.42
N VAL A 657 -0.67 -8.66 17.65
CA VAL A 657 -1.87 -9.51 17.60
C VAL A 657 -2.03 -10.18 18.96
N GLN A 658 -3.22 -10.13 19.53
CA GLN A 658 -3.49 -10.70 20.84
C GLN A 658 -4.80 -11.49 20.89
N ASP A 659 -4.84 -12.52 21.74
CA ASP A 659 -6.06 -13.25 22.13
C ASP A 659 -6.87 -13.81 20.94
N SER A 660 -6.19 -14.07 19.82
CA SER A 660 -6.80 -14.39 18.52
C SER A 660 -6.64 -15.87 18.16
N LEU A 661 -7.63 -16.39 17.44
CA LEU A 661 -7.80 -17.81 17.14
C LEU A 661 -7.61 -18.06 15.63
N PHE A 662 -6.84 -19.09 15.31
CA PHE A 662 -6.46 -19.45 13.94
C PHE A 662 -6.76 -20.93 13.69
N TYR A 663 -7.58 -21.21 12.68
CA TYR A 663 -8.01 -22.55 12.31
C TYR A 663 -7.53 -22.87 10.89
N GLY A 664 -6.93 -24.06 10.74
CA GLY A 664 -6.58 -24.61 9.45
C GLY A 664 -7.81 -25.02 8.64
N GLU A 665 -7.57 -25.77 7.58
CA GLU A 665 -8.62 -26.26 6.67
C GLU A 665 -9.76 -27.01 7.38
N THR A 666 -10.98 -26.75 6.91
CA THR A 666 -12.23 -27.22 7.52
C THR A 666 -12.95 -28.26 6.66
N GLU A 667 -13.98 -28.88 7.24
CA GLU A 667 -14.85 -29.81 6.50
C GLU A 667 -15.72 -29.10 5.43
N ALA A 668 -15.75 -27.76 5.40
CA ALA A 668 -16.32 -26.95 4.32
C ALA A 668 -15.36 -26.93 3.11
N ARG A 669 -15.19 -28.08 2.45
CA ARG A 669 -14.15 -28.29 1.44
C ARG A 669 -14.32 -27.40 0.22
N ASP A 670 -13.22 -26.80 -0.24
CA ASP A 670 -13.23 -25.99 -1.46
C ASP A 670 -13.33 -26.84 -2.74
N CYS A 671 -12.93 -28.12 -2.67
CA CYS A 671 -12.93 -29.07 -3.78
C CYS A 671 -13.71 -30.33 -3.39
N LEU A 672 -14.41 -30.95 -4.35
CA LEU A 672 -15.21 -32.15 -4.06
C LEU A 672 -14.34 -33.41 -4.02
N LYS A 673 -13.29 -33.46 -4.83
CA LYS A 673 -12.25 -34.50 -4.82
C LYS A 673 -10.88 -33.90 -4.51
N GLU A 674 -9.98 -34.72 -3.99
CA GLU A 674 -8.62 -34.32 -3.64
C GLU A 674 -7.87 -33.84 -4.89
N ASN A 675 -7.12 -32.73 -4.77
CA ASN A 675 -6.34 -32.10 -5.85
C ASN A 675 -7.14 -31.61 -7.09
N GLU A 676 -8.47 -31.80 -7.15
CA GLU A 676 -9.33 -31.51 -8.31
C GLU A 676 -9.25 -30.05 -8.78
N CYS A 677 -9.15 -29.11 -7.84
CA CYS A 677 -9.09 -27.68 -8.16
C CYS A 677 -7.76 -27.23 -8.80
N LEU A 678 -6.65 -27.96 -8.63
CA LEU A 678 -5.34 -27.56 -9.19
C LEU A 678 -5.36 -27.42 -10.72
N THR A 679 -6.21 -28.22 -11.38
CA THR A 679 -6.36 -28.24 -12.83
C THR A 679 -7.65 -27.58 -13.32
N THR A 680 -8.63 -27.34 -12.44
CA THR A 680 -9.98 -26.89 -12.82
C THR A 680 -10.39 -25.52 -12.26
N SER A 681 -9.82 -25.07 -11.14
CA SER A 681 -10.14 -23.76 -10.53
C SER A 681 -9.02 -23.28 -9.59
N SER A 682 -8.15 -22.41 -10.12
CA SER A 682 -7.08 -21.76 -9.35
C SER A 682 -7.57 -20.68 -8.37
N GLU A 683 -8.86 -20.35 -8.39
CA GLU A 683 -9.50 -19.52 -7.37
C GLU A 683 -9.91 -20.35 -6.15
N ALA A 684 -10.45 -21.55 -6.37
CA ALA A 684 -10.85 -22.49 -5.32
C ALA A 684 -9.69 -23.07 -4.49
N CYS A 685 -8.44 -22.83 -4.89
CA CYS A 685 -7.28 -23.51 -4.31
C CYS A 685 -6.11 -22.54 -4.10
N LYS A 686 -5.81 -22.27 -2.83
CA LYS A 686 -4.75 -21.36 -2.36
C LYS A 686 -3.88 -22.06 -1.32
N ASP A 687 -2.66 -21.55 -1.13
CA ASP A 687 -1.92 -21.82 0.11
C ASP A 687 -2.70 -21.25 1.30
N LYS A 688 -2.60 -21.87 2.48
CA LYS A 688 -3.35 -21.46 3.69
C LYS A 688 -2.40 -21.19 4.86
N THR A 689 -2.44 -19.97 5.39
CA THR A 689 -1.46 -19.48 6.38
C THR A 689 -2.17 -18.93 7.61
N ALA A 690 -1.79 -19.35 8.82
CA ALA A 690 -2.34 -18.73 10.03
C ALA A 690 -1.96 -17.25 10.13
N LEU A 691 -0.67 -16.93 10.02
CA LEU A 691 -0.14 -15.60 10.28
C LEU A 691 0.99 -15.26 9.30
N GLN A 692 0.82 -14.15 8.60
CA GLN A 692 1.89 -13.50 7.83
C GLN A 692 2.57 -12.48 8.74
N LEU A 693 3.90 -12.48 8.79
CA LEU A 693 4.62 -11.59 9.71
C LEU A 693 4.43 -10.10 9.37
N ALA A 694 4.34 -9.29 10.42
CA ALA A 694 4.23 -7.84 10.33
C ALA A 694 5.43 -7.20 9.61
N TYR A 695 5.17 -6.12 8.88
CA TYR A 695 6.19 -5.32 8.19
C TYR A 695 6.02 -3.84 8.50
N TYR A 696 7.12 -3.09 8.40
CA TYR A 696 7.21 -1.68 8.77
C TYR A 696 7.87 -0.97 7.58
N ALA A 697 7.12 -0.12 6.89
CA ALA A 697 7.58 0.63 5.73
C ALA A 697 7.50 2.13 6.00
N LYS A 698 8.36 2.92 5.34
CA LYS A 698 8.37 4.38 5.50
C LYS A 698 7.11 5.06 4.93
N ALA A 699 6.46 4.42 3.96
CA ALA A 699 5.19 4.81 3.36
C ALA A 699 4.29 3.59 3.08
N GLY A 700 2.99 3.82 2.97
CA GLY A 700 1.95 2.78 2.81
C GLY A 700 1.06 3.02 1.60
N LYS A 701 -0.25 2.73 1.75
CA LYS A 701 -1.24 2.88 0.69
C LYS A 701 -2.45 3.69 1.12
N ASP A 702 -3.24 4.09 0.12
CA ASP A 702 -4.62 4.57 0.28
C ASP A 702 -5.51 3.37 0.69
N PRO A 703 -6.65 3.55 1.39
CA PRO A 703 -7.52 2.45 1.82
C PRO A 703 -7.94 1.51 0.68
N LEU A 704 -8.28 2.09 -0.47
CA LEU A 704 -8.71 1.41 -1.68
C LEU A 704 -7.78 1.81 -2.85
N PRO A 705 -6.66 1.10 -3.08
CA PRO A 705 -5.67 1.53 -4.06
C PRO A 705 -6.17 1.33 -5.50
N LYS A 706 -6.43 2.42 -6.23
CA LYS A 706 -6.97 2.40 -7.61
C LYS A 706 -5.95 1.98 -8.69
N SER A 707 -5.00 1.08 -8.37
CA SER A 707 -3.96 0.63 -9.31
C SER A 707 -3.41 -0.79 -9.07
N LEU A 708 -3.28 -1.57 -10.15
CA LEU A 708 -2.79 -2.95 -10.17
C LEU A 708 -1.37 -3.12 -9.59
N VAL A 709 -0.50 -2.11 -9.72
CA VAL A 709 0.84 -2.19 -9.12
C VAL A 709 0.81 -2.09 -7.60
N LYS A 710 -0.23 -1.45 -7.02
CA LYS A 710 -0.43 -1.30 -5.57
C LYS A 710 -1.09 -2.52 -4.91
N ILE A 711 -1.72 -3.45 -5.64
CA ILE A 711 -2.35 -4.66 -5.05
C ILE A 711 -1.43 -5.90 -5.11
N PRO A 712 -1.58 -6.89 -4.21
CA PRO A 712 -2.50 -6.93 -3.05
C PRO A 712 -2.13 -5.93 -1.94
N ILE A 713 -3.01 -5.74 -0.95
CA ILE A 713 -2.82 -4.70 0.08
C ILE A 713 -1.53 -4.90 0.89
N HIS A 714 -1.12 -6.13 1.22
CA HIS A 714 0.13 -6.40 1.95
C HIS A 714 1.43 -6.21 1.11
N LYS A 715 1.33 -5.91 -0.19
CA LYS A 715 2.50 -5.74 -1.08
C LYS A 715 3.29 -4.47 -0.77
N ILE A 716 4.59 -4.60 -0.57
CA ILE A 716 5.47 -3.50 -0.18
C ILE A 716 5.97 -2.75 -1.43
N LYS A 717 5.97 -1.41 -1.35
CA LYS A 717 6.49 -0.47 -2.36
C LYS A 717 7.03 0.82 -1.72
N SER A 718 7.77 0.64 -0.62
CA SER A 718 8.52 1.67 0.09
C SER A 718 9.52 0.97 1.00
N ASP A 719 10.72 1.53 1.11
CA ASP A 719 11.80 0.98 1.93
C ASP A 719 11.39 0.81 3.40
N ALA A 720 11.89 -0.26 4.04
CA ALA A 720 11.55 -0.56 5.42
C ALA A 720 11.95 0.54 6.42
N SER A 721 11.14 0.71 7.46
CA SER A 721 11.40 1.64 8.57
C SER A 721 12.61 1.21 9.41
N TYR A 722 13.14 2.12 10.23
CA TYR A 722 14.25 1.79 11.14
C TYR A 722 13.76 1.01 12.38
N GLY A 723 12.65 1.45 12.97
CA GLY A 723 11.99 0.77 14.08
C GLY A 723 11.06 -0.36 13.66
N GLY A 724 10.65 -1.16 14.64
CA GLY A 724 9.63 -2.18 14.48
C GLY A 724 9.68 -3.25 15.57
N LYS A 725 8.63 -3.34 16.39
CA LYS A 725 8.48 -4.33 17.45
C LYS A 725 7.20 -5.16 17.25
N THR A 726 7.36 -6.39 16.78
CA THR A 726 6.24 -7.30 16.51
C THR A 726 5.99 -8.24 17.69
N THR A 727 4.82 -8.16 18.31
CA THR A 727 4.46 -8.98 19.49
C THR A 727 3.16 -9.75 19.29
N TYR A 728 3.16 -11.04 19.60
CA TYR A 728 2.06 -11.96 19.33
C TYR A 728 1.67 -12.72 20.59
N THR A 729 0.61 -12.29 21.28
CA THR A 729 0.30 -12.71 22.66
C THR A 729 -0.94 -13.61 22.72
N ASN A 730 -0.87 -14.76 23.40
CA ASN A 730 -2.03 -15.63 23.63
C ASN A 730 -2.73 -16.08 22.32
N LEU A 731 -1.95 -16.32 21.26
CA LEU A 731 -2.47 -16.80 19.98
C LEU A 731 -2.71 -18.31 20.03
N GLN A 732 -3.87 -18.76 19.55
CA GLN A 732 -4.28 -20.15 19.59
C GLN A 732 -4.45 -20.71 18.17
N PHE A 733 -3.68 -21.75 17.83
CA PHE A 733 -3.63 -22.38 16.52
C PHE A 733 -4.23 -23.79 16.58
N PHE A 734 -5.19 -24.07 15.69
CA PHE A 734 -6.00 -25.30 15.70
C PHE A 734 -6.01 -26.01 14.35
N ASN A 735 -5.87 -27.34 14.39
CA ASN A 735 -6.21 -28.26 13.29
C ASN A 735 -5.40 -28.09 11.99
N TYR A 736 -4.16 -27.62 12.05
CA TYR A 736 -3.19 -27.70 10.95
C TYR A 736 -2.63 -29.14 10.86
N LYS A 737 -3.52 -30.11 10.61
CA LYS A 737 -3.30 -31.57 10.68
C LYS A 737 -2.38 -32.11 9.58
N SER A 738 -2.07 -31.28 8.57
CA SER A 738 -1.27 -31.59 7.38
C SER A 738 -0.58 -30.32 6.89
N ASN A 739 0.60 -30.46 6.28
CA ASN A 739 1.28 -29.36 5.59
C ASN A 739 0.75 -29.11 4.16
N LYS A 740 -0.25 -29.89 3.74
CA LYS A 740 -1.03 -29.70 2.51
C LYS A 740 -2.52 -29.58 2.80
N THR A 741 -3.19 -28.78 2.00
CA THR A 741 -4.65 -28.72 1.89
C THR A 741 -5.19 -29.92 1.11
N TYR A 742 -6.50 -30.18 1.19
CA TYR A 742 -7.23 -31.17 0.38
C TYR A 742 -7.17 -30.86 -1.11
N CYS A 743 -6.93 -29.60 -1.48
CA CYS A 743 -6.66 -29.18 -2.85
C CYS A 743 -5.17 -29.28 -3.24
N GLY A 744 -4.27 -29.68 -2.34
CA GLY A 744 -2.86 -29.98 -2.63
C GLY A 744 -1.85 -28.85 -2.44
N MET A 745 -2.31 -27.63 -2.13
CA MET A 745 -1.49 -26.44 -1.85
C MET A 745 -0.89 -26.47 -0.44
N GLN A 746 0.09 -25.63 -0.13
CA GLN A 746 0.77 -25.67 1.17
C GLN A 746 -0.09 -25.05 2.29
N GLN A 747 -0.10 -25.67 3.45
CA GLN A 747 -0.74 -25.18 4.67
C GLN A 747 0.29 -25.06 5.81
N VAL A 748 0.46 -23.87 6.39
CA VAL A 748 1.41 -23.60 7.49
C VAL A 748 0.89 -22.57 8.49
N LEU A 749 1.47 -22.50 9.70
CA LEU A 749 1.18 -21.42 10.65
C LEU A 749 1.86 -20.11 10.24
N PHE A 750 3.19 -20.11 10.09
CA PHE A 750 3.96 -18.88 9.94
C PHE A 750 4.60 -18.72 8.56
N ARG A 751 4.39 -17.57 7.90
CA ARG A 751 5.13 -17.14 6.71
C ARG A 751 5.67 -15.72 6.85
N LEU A 752 6.80 -15.47 6.20
CA LEU A 752 7.28 -14.12 5.90
C LEU A 752 6.42 -13.52 4.79
N ASN A 753 6.21 -12.19 4.80
CA ASN A 753 5.57 -11.50 3.67
C ASN A 753 6.46 -11.60 2.42
N HIS A 754 5.91 -12.12 1.31
CA HIS A 754 6.67 -12.39 0.08
C HIS A 754 7.36 -11.15 -0.51
N TYR A 755 6.81 -9.96 -0.24
CA TYR A 755 7.34 -8.68 -0.74
C TYR A 755 8.31 -7.99 0.24
N ALA A 756 8.64 -8.61 1.37
CA ALA A 756 9.52 -8.05 2.39
C ALA A 756 11.01 -8.23 2.05
N ALA A 757 11.51 -7.42 1.12
CA ALA A 757 12.89 -7.46 0.64
C ALA A 757 13.92 -6.88 1.65
N ASP A 758 13.53 -5.85 2.41
CA ASP A 758 14.47 -4.91 3.05
C ASP A 758 14.80 -5.21 4.52
N TYR A 759 13.77 -5.27 5.38
CA TYR A 759 13.91 -5.61 6.79
C TYR A 759 12.60 -6.22 7.32
N ILE A 760 12.72 -7.39 7.95
CA ILE A 760 11.62 -8.06 8.66
C ILE A 760 11.96 -8.02 10.15
N PRO A 761 11.29 -7.17 10.96
CA PRO A 761 11.61 -7.07 12.38
C PRO A 761 11.29 -8.33 13.19
N ARG A 762 11.98 -8.46 14.32
CA ARG A 762 11.90 -9.59 15.24
C ARG A 762 10.46 -9.83 15.71
N ALA A 763 9.97 -11.05 15.53
CA ALA A 763 8.62 -11.47 15.89
C ALA A 763 8.62 -12.28 17.18
N LYS A 764 8.02 -11.74 18.26
CA LYS A 764 8.00 -12.37 19.59
C LYS A 764 6.62 -12.92 19.95
N PHE A 765 6.50 -14.24 20.05
CA PHE A 765 5.30 -14.98 20.41
C PHE A 765 5.29 -15.34 21.90
N ILE A 766 4.27 -14.89 22.62
CA ILE A 766 4.16 -15.03 24.08
C ILE A 766 2.92 -15.87 24.42
N LYS A 767 3.12 -17.01 25.09
CA LYS A 767 2.09 -18.01 25.43
C LYS A 767 1.27 -18.51 24.22
N PRO A 768 1.90 -18.93 23.10
CA PRO A 768 1.15 -19.54 22.00
C PRO A 768 0.61 -20.93 22.39
N ARG A 769 -0.56 -21.30 21.86
CA ARG A 769 -1.14 -22.64 21.96
C ARG A 769 -1.19 -23.31 20.60
N PHE A 770 -0.64 -24.52 20.51
CA PHE A 770 -0.63 -25.34 19.31
C PHE A 770 -1.49 -26.59 19.55
N GLU A 771 -2.56 -26.78 18.78
CA GLU A 771 -3.47 -27.91 18.92
C GLU A 771 -3.75 -28.62 17.60
N ASN A 772 -3.50 -29.94 17.54
CA ASN A 772 -3.60 -30.75 16.32
C ASN A 772 -2.73 -30.18 15.16
N ILE A 773 -1.45 -29.89 15.45
CA ILE A 773 -0.51 -29.27 14.52
C ILE A 773 0.52 -30.30 14.05
N HIS A 774 0.59 -30.51 12.74
CA HIS A 774 1.57 -31.37 12.09
C HIS A 774 2.96 -30.72 12.11
N GLN A 775 4.02 -31.54 12.28
CA GLN A 775 5.42 -31.07 12.30
C GLN A 775 5.73 -30.13 11.14
N ASP A 776 5.41 -30.54 9.91
CA ASP A 776 5.74 -29.79 8.69
C ASP A 776 4.80 -28.60 8.40
N ALA A 777 3.76 -28.39 9.23
CA ALA A 777 2.83 -27.28 9.11
C ALA A 777 3.23 -26.08 10.01
N MET A 778 4.35 -26.13 10.73
CA MET A 778 4.73 -25.04 11.66
C MET A 778 5.10 -23.73 10.95
N ALA A 779 5.88 -23.77 9.86
CA ALA A 779 6.34 -22.56 9.17
C ALA A 779 6.71 -22.82 7.71
N TYR A 780 6.80 -21.76 6.91
CA TYR A 780 7.56 -21.74 5.66
C TYR A 780 8.23 -20.37 5.47
N LEU A 781 9.55 -20.32 5.59
CA LEU A 781 10.34 -19.08 5.49
C LEU A 781 11.04 -19.05 4.13
N PHE A 782 10.55 -18.26 3.18
CA PHE A 782 11.07 -18.28 1.80
C PHE A 782 12.52 -17.77 1.70
N THR A 783 13.33 -18.43 0.87
CA THR A 783 14.65 -17.91 0.45
C THR A 783 14.45 -16.70 -0.46
N PRO A 784 15.28 -15.64 -0.39
CA PRO A 784 15.20 -14.52 -1.32
C PRO A 784 15.20 -14.97 -2.78
N PRO A 785 14.26 -14.52 -3.63
CA PRO A 785 14.26 -14.84 -5.05
C PRO A 785 15.52 -14.35 -5.77
N ASP A 786 16.21 -15.24 -6.50
CA ASP A 786 17.33 -14.89 -7.37
C ASP A 786 16.95 -13.80 -8.39
N ALA A 787 15.67 -13.74 -8.77
CA ALA A 787 15.12 -12.71 -9.65
C ALA A 787 15.35 -11.28 -9.15
N TRP A 788 15.50 -11.05 -7.83
CA TRP A 788 15.80 -9.72 -7.26
C TRP A 788 17.25 -9.25 -7.51
N ALA A 789 18.15 -10.14 -7.97
CA ALA A 789 19.52 -9.78 -8.38
C ALA A 789 19.52 -9.12 -9.78
N ASN A 790 18.95 -7.92 -9.87
CA ASN A 790 18.92 -7.12 -11.09
C ASN A 790 19.02 -5.60 -10.79
N LEU A 791 19.29 -4.79 -11.82
CA LEU A 791 19.50 -3.34 -11.70
C LEU A 791 18.25 -2.54 -11.31
N ASP A 792 17.05 -3.09 -11.52
CA ASP A 792 15.77 -2.50 -11.13
C ASP A 792 15.39 -2.82 -9.67
N ASP A 793 15.79 -3.98 -9.13
CA ASP A 793 15.50 -4.41 -7.75
C ASP A 793 16.69 -4.16 -6.80
N CYS A 794 17.59 -5.12 -6.60
CA CYS A 794 18.59 -5.12 -5.52
C CYS A 794 20.07 -4.97 -5.97
N GLY A 795 20.32 -4.78 -7.27
CA GLY A 795 21.66 -4.80 -7.86
C GLY A 795 22.15 -6.22 -8.13
N ASP A 796 23.47 -6.44 -8.18
CA ASP A 796 24.08 -7.73 -8.59
C ASP A 796 23.90 -8.90 -7.59
N PHE A 797 23.09 -8.70 -6.54
CA PHE A 797 22.86 -9.67 -5.46
C PHE A 797 21.41 -9.52 -4.94
N PRO A 798 20.68 -10.60 -4.60
CA PRO A 798 19.30 -10.48 -4.14
C PRO A 798 19.21 -9.77 -2.77
N CYS A 799 18.08 -9.12 -2.48
CA CYS A 799 17.87 -8.47 -1.17
C CYS A 799 17.79 -9.49 -0.03
N THR A 800 18.29 -9.13 1.16
CA THR A 800 18.69 -10.10 2.18
C THR A 800 17.76 -10.25 3.38
N ALA A 801 16.63 -9.54 3.48
CA ALA A 801 15.76 -9.63 4.66
C ALA A 801 15.13 -11.01 4.91
N PRO A 802 14.68 -11.78 3.88
CA PRO A 802 14.14 -13.12 4.13
C PRO A 802 15.15 -14.10 4.74
N ASN A 803 16.46 -13.86 4.53
CA ASN A 803 17.55 -14.61 5.18
C ASN A 803 17.87 -14.15 6.63
N ASN A 804 17.18 -13.12 7.13
CA ASN A 804 17.49 -12.39 8.37
C ASN A 804 16.27 -12.12 9.27
N ALA A 805 15.14 -12.79 9.03
CA ALA A 805 14.02 -12.81 9.97
C ALA A 805 14.37 -13.62 11.25
N LEU A 806 13.73 -13.29 12.37
CA LEU A 806 13.83 -14.03 13.63
C LEU A 806 12.45 -14.13 14.28
N LEU A 807 11.98 -15.36 14.51
CA LEU A 807 10.76 -15.67 15.26
C LEU A 807 11.17 -16.28 16.60
N GLN A 808 10.68 -15.74 17.71
CA GLN A 808 10.94 -16.23 19.07
C GLN A 808 9.64 -16.63 19.74
N PHE A 809 9.63 -17.72 20.49
CA PHE A 809 8.46 -18.28 21.14
C PHE A 809 8.75 -18.51 22.63
N GLU A 810 7.85 -18.04 23.50
CA GLU A 810 7.97 -18.14 24.96
C GLU A 810 6.71 -18.76 25.57
N SER A 811 6.87 -19.64 26.56
CA SER A 811 5.77 -20.32 27.27
C SER A 811 4.77 -21.04 26.34
N ALA A 812 5.27 -21.65 25.25
CA ALA A 812 4.45 -22.42 24.32
C ALA A 812 3.75 -23.62 24.98
N THR A 813 2.56 -23.97 24.45
CA THR A 813 1.72 -25.08 24.94
C THR A 813 1.22 -25.95 23.78
N TYR A 814 1.12 -27.27 24.01
CA TYR A 814 0.86 -28.26 22.96
C TYR A 814 -0.26 -29.24 23.34
N ALA A 815 -1.38 -29.18 22.63
CA ALA A 815 -2.62 -29.92 22.88
C ALA A 815 -3.04 -30.80 21.68
N GLY A 816 -4.12 -31.56 21.83
CA GLY A 816 -4.64 -32.44 20.78
C GLY A 816 -3.85 -33.75 20.58
N THR A 817 -4.19 -34.50 19.53
CA THR A 817 -3.62 -35.82 19.19
C THR A 817 -2.45 -35.74 18.23
N ILE A 818 -2.39 -34.71 17.37
CA ILE A 818 -1.28 -34.44 16.45
C ILE A 818 -0.43 -33.30 17.03
N LYS A 819 0.87 -33.54 17.21
CA LYS A 819 1.82 -32.57 17.77
C LYS A 819 3.14 -32.59 16.99
N PRO A 820 3.90 -31.47 16.95
CA PRO A 820 5.27 -31.47 16.48
C PRO A 820 6.19 -32.37 17.33
N SER A 821 7.31 -32.79 16.73
CA SER A 821 8.34 -33.64 17.35
C SER A 821 9.10 -32.95 18.49
N ASN A 822 9.28 -31.64 18.41
CA ASN A 822 9.83 -30.82 19.49
C ASN A 822 8.67 -30.04 20.15
N THR A 823 8.64 -30.00 21.48
CA THR A 823 7.57 -29.33 22.25
C THR A 823 8.11 -28.44 23.37
N ASP A 824 9.32 -27.90 23.16
CA ASP A 824 9.97 -26.98 24.09
C ASP A 824 9.11 -25.73 24.33
N LYS A 825 9.08 -25.25 25.59
CA LYS A 825 8.28 -24.07 25.96
C LYS A 825 8.87 -22.77 25.44
N THR A 826 10.20 -22.72 25.27
CA THR A 826 10.91 -21.59 24.71
C THR A 826 11.79 -22.10 23.57
N PHE A 827 11.62 -21.52 22.38
CA PHE A 827 12.37 -21.88 21.18
C PHE A 827 12.32 -20.74 20.17
N GLN A 828 13.11 -20.84 19.11
CA GLN A 828 13.21 -19.82 18.07
C GLN A 828 13.25 -20.48 16.69
N ILE A 829 12.75 -19.79 15.66
CA ILE A 829 12.80 -20.23 14.26
C ILE A 829 13.54 -19.19 13.42
N LEU A 830 14.51 -19.67 12.64
CA LEU A 830 15.33 -18.89 11.70
C LEU A 830 15.13 -19.39 10.25
N PRO A 831 15.31 -18.51 9.23
CA PRO A 831 15.38 -18.89 7.82
C PRO A 831 16.52 -19.86 7.48
N ASN A 832 16.49 -20.47 6.29
CA ASN A 832 17.51 -21.42 5.81
C ASN A 832 18.88 -20.79 5.42
N ASN A 833 19.35 -19.81 6.18
CA ASN A 833 20.63 -19.14 5.98
C ASN A 833 21.78 -20.00 6.58
N LYS A 834 22.05 -21.16 5.97
CA LYS A 834 23.02 -22.16 6.48
C LYS A 834 24.39 -21.57 6.86
N PRO A 835 25.05 -20.70 6.06
CA PRO A 835 26.37 -20.15 6.40
C PRO A 835 26.37 -19.37 7.72
N THR A 836 25.23 -18.76 8.07
CA THR A 836 25.02 -18.03 9.32
C THR A 836 24.66 -18.99 10.44
N VAL A 837 23.54 -19.72 10.29
CA VAL A 837 22.92 -20.50 11.39
C VAL A 837 23.77 -21.71 11.82
N GLN A 838 24.65 -22.24 10.95
CA GLN A 838 25.58 -23.31 11.32
C GLN A 838 26.58 -22.95 12.43
N GLY A 839 26.78 -21.65 12.70
CA GLY A 839 27.64 -21.16 13.78
C GLY A 839 26.88 -20.87 15.07
N TYR A 840 25.55 -21.03 15.08
CA TYR A 840 24.72 -20.75 16.26
C TYR A 840 24.54 -21.98 17.15
N SER A 841 24.51 -21.76 18.47
CA SER A 841 24.27 -22.86 19.40
C SER A 841 22.83 -23.40 19.30
N ASN A 842 22.69 -24.71 19.53
CA ASN A 842 21.42 -25.45 19.64
C ASN A 842 20.45 -25.35 18.44
N CYS A 843 20.93 -25.02 17.23
CA CYS A 843 20.10 -24.93 16.03
C CYS A 843 20.10 -26.23 15.18
N LYS A 844 18.91 -26.67 14.74
CA LYS A 844 18.68 -27.85 13.89
C LYS A 844 17.87 -27.48 12.64
N ASN A 845 18.29 -27.93 11.46
CA ASN A 845 17.59 -27.67 10.21
C ASN A 845 16.29 -28.50 10.09
N TYR A 846 15.24 -27.87 9.54
CA TYR A 846 13.97 -28.49 9.16
C TYR A 846 13.65 -28.12 7.70
N PRO A 847 13.96 -29.00 6.72
CA PRO A 847 13.87 -28.68 5.29
C PRO A 847 12.47 -28.26 4.83
N THR A 848 11.43 -28.89 5.37
CA THR A 848 10.02 -28.61 5.08
C THR A 848 9.58 -27.21 5.48
N TRP A 849 10.25 -26.61 6.48
CA TRP A 849 10.01 -25.23 6.90
C TRP A 849 10.82 -24.20 6.10
N ASN A 850 11.77 -24.67 5.28
CA ASN A 850 12.91 -23.90 4.80
C ASN A 850 13.55 -23.06 5.91
N GLY A 851 13.87 -23.70 7.03
CA GLY A 851 14.38 -23.01 8.22
C GLY A 851 15.09 -23.90 9.24
N TYR A 852 15.40 -23.30 10.38
CA TYR A 852 16.05 -23.93 11.53
C TYR A 852 15.21 -23.70 12.79
N TYR A 853 15.15 -24.72 13.65
CA TYR A 853 14.62 -24.66 15.01
C TYR A 853 15.80 -24.54 15.99
N CYS A 854 15.75 -23.59 16.91
CA CYS A 854 16.82 -23.36 17.89
C CYS A 854 16.27 -23.29 19.32
N THR A 855 16.88 -24.01 20.26
CA THR A 855 16.63 -23.87 21.71
C THR A 855 17.71 -23.01 22.35
N ASN A 856 17.84 -21.79 21.82
CA ASN A 856 18.86 -20.82 22.19
C ASN A 856 18.21 -19.46 22.37
N ASP A 857 18.26 -18.93 23.59
CA ASP A 857 17.56 -17.70 23.95
C ASP A 857 18.34 -16.42 23.57
N ASN A 858 19.63 -16.55 23.18
CA ASN A 858 20.53 -15.43 22.95
C ASN A 858 20.50 -14.86 21.51
N LEU A 859 19.62 -15.32 20.61
CA LEU A 859 19.58 -14.74 19.26
C LEU A 859 18.84 -13.39 19.26
N GLY A 860 19.31 -12.47 18.43
CA GLY A 860 18.73 -11.15 18.24
C GLY A 860 18.95 -10.62 16.83
N VAL A 861 18.48 -9.40 16.58
CA VAL A 861 18.69 -8.69 15.31
C VAL A 861 19.55 -7.46 15.56
N LEU A 862 20.69 -7.37 14.88
CA LEU A 862 21.46 -6.14 14.75
C LEU A 862 20.98 -5.39 13.51
N LEU A 863 20.59 -4.13 13.68
CA LEU A 863 20.23 -3.24 12.59
C LEU A 863 21.20 -2.06 12.53
N PHE A 864 21.77 -1.80 11.36
CA PHE A 864 22.66 -0.66 11.16
C PHE A 864 22.44 0.02 9.80
N GLU A 865 22.80 1.30 9.71
CA GLU A 865 22.64 2.10 8.49
C GLU A 865 23.71 3.19 8.32
N SER A 866 23.90 3.61 7.07
CA SER A 866 24.55 4.87 6.74
C SER A 866 23.59 6.03 6.99
N ILE A 867 24.08 7.07 7.67
CA ILE A 867 23.41 8.38 7.74
C ILE A 867 24.20 9.48 7.00
N ASP A 868 25.14 9.11 6.13
CA ASP A 868 25.78 10.03 5.17
C ASP A 868 24.76 10.53 4.12
N ASP A 869 24.98 11.72 3.54
CA ASP A 869 24.05 12.35 2.58
C ASP A 869 23.82 11.54 1.29
N ASP A 870 24.76 10.68 0.91
CA ASP A 870 24.72 9.81 -0.26
C ASP A 870 24.22 8.38 0.05
N LYS A 871 23.62 8.14 1.22
CA LYS A 871 23.08 6.83 1.67
C LYS A 871 22.05 6.15 0.76
N MET A 872 21.54 6.83 -0.27
CA MET A 872 20.68 6.26 -1.31
C MET A 872 21.44 5.89 -2.60
N LYS A 873 22.70 6.33 -2.73
CA LYS A 873 23.52 6.26 -3.96
C LYS A 873 24.80 5.44 -3.78
N ARG A 874 25.32 5.34 -2.56
CA ARG A 874 26.60 4.67 -2.29
C ARG A 874 26.45 3.15 -2.22
N MET A 875 26.82 2.45 -3.29
CA MET A 875 26.93 0.99 -3.29
C MET A 875 28.19 0.55 -2.53
N ILE A 876 27.99 -0.09 -1.38
CA ILE A 876 29.04 -0.63 -0.47
C ILE A 876 28.75 -2.06 -0.02
N SER A 877 27.66 -2.64 -0.54
CA SER A 877 27.30 -4.05 -0.40
C SER A 877 27.95 -4.89 -1.52
N PRO A 878 28.12 -6.22 -1.32
CA PRO A 878 27.74 -6.99 -0.14
C PRO A 878 28.53 -6.61 1.12
N ILE A 879 27.91 -6.72 2.28
CA ILE A 879 28.57 -6.58 3.59
C ILE A 879 28.65 -7.95 4.24
N PHE A 880 29.84 -8.32 4.72
CA PHE A 880 30.08 -9.59 5.38
C PHE A 880 30.10 -9.40 6.90
N ILE A 881 29.26 -10.15 7.59
CA ILE A 881 29.20 -10.24 9.05
C ILE A 881 29.82 -11.57 9.45
N VAL A 882 31.00 -11.54 10.07
CA VAL A 882 31.78 -12.75 10.39
C VAL A 882 31.99 -12.81 11.89
N ASN A 883 31.44 -13.84 12.54
CA ASN A 883 31.78 -14.12 13.94
C ASN A 883 33.22 -14.67 14.00
N ASN A 884 34.06 -14.18 14.91
CA ASN A 884 35.46 -14.59 14.98
C ASN A 884 35.72 -15.81 15.90
N GLN A 885 34.71 -16.30 16.61
CA GLN A 885 34.78 -17.46 17.51
C GLN A 885 34.06 -18.71 16.97
N THR A 886 33.29 -18.59 15.88
CA THR A 886 32.43 -19.65 15.33
C THR A 886 32.44 -19.66 13.79
N SER A 887 31.75 -20.63 13.19
CA SER A 887 31.55 -20.74 11.74
C SER A 887 30.48 -19.81 11.14
N SER A 888 29.85 -18.94 11.96
CA SER A 888 28.77 -18.02 11.55
C SER A 888 29.28 -16.94 10.61
N LYS A 889 28.85 -16.98 9.35
CA LYS A 889 29.13 -15.98 8.31
C LYS A 889 27.85 -15.60 7.58
N ASN A 890 27.50 -14.31 7.62
CA ASN A 890 26.33 -13.76 6.93
C ASN A 890 26.76 -12.76 5.85
N THR A 891 25.95 -12.63 4.80
CA THR A 891 26.16 -11.70 3.69
C THR A 891 24.90 -10.84 3.53
N LEU A 892 25.05 -9.52 3.63
CA LEU A 892 23.95 -8.55 3.59
C LEU A 892 24.04 -7.69 2.33
N ASN A 893 22.89 -7.25 1.82
CA ASN A 893 22.79 -6.28 0.74
C ASN A 893 22.02 -5.03 1.18
N THR A 894 22.19 -3.91 0.47
CA THR A 894 21.31 -2.75 0.58
C THR A 894 19.86 -3.11 0.23
N PHE A 895 18.93 -2.24 0.61
CA PHE A 895 17.50 -2.40 0.33
C PHE A 895 17.19 -2.39 -1.18
N MET A 896 16.00 -2.89 -1.51
CA MET A 896 15.40 -2.83 -2.84
C MET A 896 15.18 -1.36 -3.26
N ASP A 897 15.26 -1.08 -4.55
CA ASP A 897 14.77 0.19 -5.08
C ASP A 897 13.23 0.19 -5.16
N HIS A 898 12.61 1.13 -4.45
CA HIS A 898 11.15 1.33 -4.47
C HIS A 898 10.74 2.56 -5.29
N ILE A 899 11.70 3.27 -5.90
CA ILE A 899 11.46 4.51 -6.64
C ILE A 899 11.19 4.21 -8.11
N TRP A 900 10.07 4.72 -8.61
CA TRP A 900 9.64 4.59 -10.01
C TRP A 900 9.25 5.96 -10.55
N ASP A 901 9.94 6.45 -11.58
CA ASP A 901 9.72 7.81 -12.13
C ASP A 901 8.56 7.89 -13.15
N GLY A 902 8.15 6.74 -13.70
CA GLY A 902 7.17 6.63 -14.78
C GLY A 902 7.66 5.79 -15.96
N PHE A 903 8.97 5.75 -16.19
CA PHE A 903 9.65 5.04 -17.28
C PHE A 903 10.74 4.07 -16.79
N TYR A 904 11.44 4.40 -15.71
CA TYR A 904 12.54 3.63 -15.14
C TYR A 904 12.45 3.55 -13.60
N THR A 905 13.26 2.65 -13.05
CA THR A 905 13.64 2.64 -11.63
C THR A 905 14.59 3.79 -11.30
N GLY A 906 14.57 4.25 -10.05
CA GLY A 906 15.43 5.36 -9.60
C GLY A 906 16.91 4.98 -9.48
N GLN A 907 17.20 3.68 -9.39
CA GLN A 907 18.49 3.07 -9.02
C GLN A 907 19.00 3.57 -7.65
N LEU A 908 18.07 3.89 -6.74
CA LEU A 908 18.33 4.46 -5.42
C LEU A 908 18.00 3.46 -4.32
N ARG A 909 19.01 3.00 -3.59
CA ARG A 909 18.90 1.92 -2.60
C ARG A 909 19.31 2.41 -1.22
N LEU A 910 18.45 2.23 -0.22
CA LEU A 910 18.76 2.66 1.14
C LEU A 910 19.86 1.78 1.75
N ALA A 911 20.95 2.42 2.15
CA ALA A 911 22.10 1.81 2.82
C ALA A 911 21.79 1.51 4.30
N ARG A 912 20.87 0.56 4.52
CA ARG A 912 20.40 0.02 5.82
C ARG A 912 20.48 -1.51 5.75
N TRP A 913 20.90 -2.17 6.82
CA TRP A 913 21.22 -3.60 6.83
C TRP A 913 20.80 -4.28 8.14
N PRO A 914 19.83 -5.21 8.11
CA PRO A 914 19.51 -6.10 9.22
C PRO A 914 20.32 -7.40 9.14
N THR A 915 20.82 -7.88 10.27
CA THR A 915 21.39 -9.23 10.40
C THR A 915 20.89 -9.90 11.66
N THR A 916 20.58 -11.19 11.58
CA THR A 916 20.54 -12.03 12.77
C THR A 916 21.94 -12.18 13.35
N ILE A 917 22.05 -12.23 14.67
CA ILE A 917 23.28 -12.54 15.42
C ILE A 917 22.94 -13.32 16.69
N GLU A 918 23.95 -13.96 17.27
CA GLU A 918 23.89 -14.61 18.58
C GLU A 918 24.65 -13.73 19.59
N THR A 919 23.97 -13.32 20.67
CA THR A 919 24.58 -12.62 21.81
C THR A 919 25.15 -13.63 22.81
N GLY A 920 25.76 -13.14 23.88
CA GLY A 920 26.33 -14.00 24.92
C GLY A 920 27.84 -14.13 24.83
N GLN A 921 28.36 -15.14 25.54
CA GLN A 921 29.79 -15.41 25.64
C GLN A 921 30.14 -16.82 25.17
N ILE A 922 31.32 -16.98 24.61
CA ILE A 922 31.99 -18.27 24.43
C ILE A 922 33.28 -18.21 25.26
N ASN A 923 33.50 -19.21 26.11
CA ASN A 923 34.70 -19.33 26.95
C ASN A 923 35.02 -18.05 27.77
N GLY A 924 33.99 -17.38 28.28
CA GLY A 924 34.11 -16.13 29.06
C GLY A 924 34.35 -14.85 28.25
N VAL A 925 34.39 -14.93 26.92
CA VAL A 925 34.57 -13.78 26.02
C VAL A 925 33.27 -13.52 25.26
N PHE A 926 32.81 -12.26 25.23
CA PHE A 926 31.62 -11.87 24.46
C PHE A 926 31.75 -12.21 22.97
N ARG A 927 30.63 -12.56 22.35
CA ARG A 927 30.59 -12.87 20.92
C ARG A 927 30.98 -11.66 20.10
N THR A 928 32.00 -11.84 19.28
CA THR A 928 32.65 -10.76 18.56
C THR A 928 32.45 -10.94 17.06
N TYR A 929 31.91 -9.90 16.40
CA TYR A 929 31.57 -9.89 14.99
C TYR A 929 32.35 -8.82 14.23
N ASP A 930 33.07 -9.25 13.19
CA ASP A 930 33.68 -8.36 12.21
C ASP A 930 32.65 -7.94 11.15
N ILE A 931 32.56 -6.65 10.88
CA ILE A 931 31.71 -6.03 9.86
C ILE A 931 32.62 -5.53 8.73
N LYS A 932 32.53 -6.16 7.55
CA LYS A 932 33.41 -5.89 6.41
C LYS A 932 32.61 -5.45 5.19
N TYR A 933 32.87 -4.24 4.73
CA TYR A 933 32.19 -3.60 3.60
C TYR A 933 32.95 -3.92 2.30
N SER A 934 32.24 -4.04 1.18
CA SER A 934 32.91 -4.25 -0.13
C SER A 934 33.42 -2.95 -0.76
N GLY A 935 33.02 -1.80 -0.23
CA GLY A 935 33.55 -0.48 -0.56
C GLY A 935 33.86 0.34 0.70
N THR A 936 34.12 1.64 0.54
CA THR A 936 34.43 2.56 1.65
C THR A 936 33.32 2.56 2.70
N PRO A 937 33.58 2.17 3.97
CA PRO A 937 32.57 2.19 5.03
C PRO A 937 31.96 3.58 5.22
N PRO A 938 30.69 3.71 5.65
CA PRO A 938 30.10 5.01 5.87
C PRO A 938 30.80 5.79 6.98
N SER A 939 30.87 7.11 6.81
CA SER A 939 31.50 8.01 7.78
C SER A 939 30.62 8.10 9.02
N ASN A 940 29.37 8.49 8.82
CA ASN A 940 28.35 8.58 9.87
C ASN A 940 27.44 7.36 9.80
N GLN A 941 27.32 6.63 10.90
CA GLN A 941 26.56 5.39 10.98
C GLN A 941 25.69 5.32 12.24
N ARG A 942 24.64 4.51 12.17
CA ARG A 942 23.68 4.26 13.26
C ARG A 942 23.57 2.76 13.50
N PHE A 943 23.59 2.32 14.76
CA PHE A 943 23.53 0.91 15.18
C PHE A 943 22.49 0.72 16.28
N SER A 944 21.67 -0.34 16.19
CA SER A 944 20.72 -0.77 17.24
C SER A 944 20.75 -2.29 17.41
N LEU A 945 20.75 -2.77 18.66
CA LEU A 945 20.71 -4.21 18.97
C LEU A 945 19.36 -4.62 19.58
N TYR A 946 18.53 -5.30 18.77
CA TYR A 946 17.26 -5.89 19.18
C TYR A 946 17.44 -7.35 19.63
N ALA A 947 17.96 -7.52 20.85
CA ALA A 947 17.99 -8.76 21.60
C ALA A 947 17.22 -8.58 22.92
N ASP A 948 16.90 -9.66 23.64
CA ASP A 948 16.29 -9.58 24.98
C ASP A 948 17.34 -9.54 26.10
N GLU A 949 18.42 -10.32 25.97
CA GLU A 949 19.48 -10.41 26.98
C GLU A 949 20.91 -10.40 26.37
N SER A 950 21.88 -10.22 27.27
CA SER A 950 23.32 -10.27 27.01
C SER A 950 23.82 -9.22 26.00
N ALA A 951 24.97 -9.48 25.37
CA ALA A 951 25.69 -8.50 24.56
C ALA A 951 26.57 -9.12 23.45
N VAL A 952 27.09 -8.26 22.57
CA VAL A 952 28.15 -8.55 21.59
C VAL A 952 29.21 -7.46 21.54
N ILE A 953 30.36 -7.78 20.95
CA ILE A 953 31.38 -6.82 20.51
C ILE A 953 31.32 -6.73 18.99
N LEU A 954 31.29 -5.52 18.43
CA LEU A 954 31.33 -5.27 17.00
C LEU A 954 32.66 -4.65 16.60
N ARG A 955 33.19 -5.05 15.44
CA ARG A 955 34.48 -4.61 14.88
C ARG A 955 34.28 -4.11 13.45
N ILE A 956 34.43 -2.81 13.24
CA ILE A 956 34.37 -2.19 11.90
C ILE A 956 35.80 -2.02 11.38
N ASP A 957 36.06 -2.57 10.21
CA ASP A 957 37.33 -2.45 9.48
C ASP A 957 37.30 -1.22 8.56
N TYR A 958 38.14 -0.21 8.83
CA TYR A 958 38.22 1.01 8.02
C TYR A 958 39.42 0.98 7.07
N THR A 959 39.17 1.21 5.78
CA THR A 959 40.20 1.16 4.71
C THR A 959 41.26 2.26 4.80
N LYS A 960 41.14 3.21 5.74
CA LYS A 960 42.10 4.28 6.01
C LYS A 960 42.20 4.52 7.52
N PRO A 961 43.36 4.95 8.05
CA PRO A 961 43.46 5.46 9.41
C PRO A 961 42.56 6.67 9.59
N GLY A 962 41.84 6.71 10.72
CA GLY A 962 40.90 7.78 11.03
C GLY A 962 40.73 7.98 12.54
N ALA A 963 39.92 8.97 12.91
CA ALA A 963 39.52 9.19 14.28
C ALA A 963 37.99 9.20 14.34
N TYR A 964 37.44 8.41 15.27
CA TYR A 964 36.01 8.21 15.42
C TYR A 964 35.59 8.54 16.85
N ILE A 965 34.33 8.93 17.00
CA ILE A 965 33.61 8.96 18.27
C ILE A 965 32.37 8.08 18.17
N ILE A 966 31.98 7.54 19.32
CA ILE A 966 30.67 6.94 19.51
C ILE A 966 29.84 7.88 20.40
N THR A 967 28.60 8.12 20.03
CA THR A 967 27.60 8.80 20.88
C THR A 967 26.41 7.89 21.09
N ASP A 968 25.63 8.13 22.14
CA ASP A 968 24.24 7.62 22.18
C ASP A 968 23.35 8.42 21.20
N PHE A 969 22.07 8.01 21.07
CA PHE A 969 21.09 8.72 20.22
C PHE A 969 20.70 10.11 20.75
N SER A 970 21.06 10.49 21.97
CA SER A 970 20.94 11.88 22.47
C SER A 970 22.09 12.79 22.03
N GLY A 971 23.10 12.22 21.35
CA GLY A 971 24.29 12.93 20.88
C GLY A 971 25.40 13.04 21.94
N LYS A 972 25.24 12.42 23.11
CA LYS A 972 26.25 12.43 24.18
C LYS A 972 27.39 11.47 23.84
N THR A 973 28.61 12.00 23.77
CA THR A 973 29.83 11.22 23.53
C THR A 973 30.08 10.17 24.60
N ILE A 974 30.50 8.98 24.18
CA ILE A 974 30.87 7.86 25.04
C ILE A 974 32.38 7.68 24.95
N ASP A 975 33.10 8.12 25.98
CA ASP A 975 34.56 8.07 26.02
C ASP A 975 35.10 6.65 25.79
N ALA A 976 36.14 6.59 24.96
CA ALA A 976 36.90 5.37 24.68
C ALA A 976 37.63 4.85 25.93
N ASN A 977 38.00 3.58 25.91
CA ASN A 977 38.76 2.96 26.99
C ASN A 977 40.12 3.64 27.21
N LYS A 978 40.59 3.63 28.46
CA LYS A 978 41.84 4.28 28.86
C LYS A 978 43.03 3.68 28.13
N TRP A 979 44.07 4.48 27.92
CA TRP A 979 45.35 3.97 27.43
C TRP A 979 45.97 3.00 28.44
N ASN A 980 46.57 1.91 27.94
CA ASN A 980 47.24 0.88 28.73
C ASN A 980 48.69 0.74 28.25
N ASP A 981 49.64 1.27 29.03
CA ASP A 981 51.05 1.34 28.68
C ASP A 981 51.72 -0.04 28.50
N ASN A 982 51.25 -1.07 29.21
CA ASN A 982 51.75 -2.43 29.07
C ASN A 982 51.38 -3.04 27.71
N LEU A 983 50.17 -2.72 27.22
CA LEU A 983 49.67 -3.19 25.92
C LEU A 983 50.02 -2.24 24.76
N LYS A 984 50.46 -1.01 25.04
CA LYS A 984 50.74 0.07 24.08
C LYS A 984 49.54 0.37 23.15
N GLN A 985 48.34 0.26 23.70
CA GLN A 985 47.05 0.51 23.04
C GLN A 985 45.99 0.87 24.08
N LEU A 986 44.78 1.19 23.64
CA LEU A 986 43.63 1.37 24.53
C LEU A 986 43.18 0.03 25.14
N ASP A 987 42.75 0.07 26.40
CA ASP A 987 42.36 -1.08 27.21
C ASP A 987 41.31 -1.95 26.48
N PRO A 988 41.44 -3.29 26.46
CA PRO A 988 40.47 -4.18 25.84
C PRO A 988 39.05 -3.96 26.36
N ILE A 989 38.05 -4.22 25.51
CA ILE A 989 36.64 -4.13 25.88
C ILE A 989 36.32 -5.13 27.00
N ARG A 990 35.72 -4.65 28.10
CA ARG A 990 35.36 -5.44 29.29
C ARG A 990 33.84 -5.64 29.45
N GLY A 991 33.03 -4.91 28.70
CA GLY A 991 31.57 -5.06 28.67
C GLY A 991 30.84 -4.30 29.77
N GLN A 992 31.35 -3.13 30.16
CA GLN A 992 30.88 -2.35 31.30
C GLN A 992 29.71 -1.40 30.98
N LYS A 993 29.63 -0.90 29.74
CA LYS A 993 28.62 0.08 29.32
C LYS A 993 28.28 -0.05 27.83
N CYS A 994 27.04 0.21 27.44
CA CYS A 994 26.67 0.44 26.04
C CYS A 994 27.60 1.50 25.42
N GLY A 995 28.21 1.18 24.27
CA GLY A 995 29.17 2.06 23.60
C GLY A 995 30.57 2.13 24.22
N GLU A 996 30.94 1.25 25.17
CA GLU A 996 32.35 1.03 25.51
C GLU A 996 33.15 0.74 24.24
N ASN A 997 34.23 1.46 23.96
CA ASN A 997 34.87 1.44 22.65
C ASN A 997 36.39 1.65 22.70
N ARG A 998 37.08 1.19 21.65
CA ARG A 998 38.50 1.45 21.38
C ARG A 998 38.78 1.45 19.87
N TYR A 999 39.72 2.28 19.44
CA TYR A 999 40.22 2.30 18.06
C TYR A 999 41.64 1.73 18.00
N LEU A 1000 41.83 0.68 17.18
CA LEU A 1000 43.08 -0.05 17.01
C LEU A 1000 43.87 0.52 15.82
N GLY A 1001 44.46 1.70 15.99
CA GLY A 1001 45.04 2.51 14.90
C GLY A 1001 46.21 1.92 14.10
N VAL A 1002 46.68 0.71 14.41
CA VAL A 1002 47.62 -0.07 13.55
C VAL A 1002 46.85 -0.97 12.58
N LEU A 1003 45.65 -1.41 12.95
CA LEU A 1003 44.76 -2.26 12.15
C LEU A 1003 43.60 -1.46 11.52
N ASN A 1004 43.46 -0.17 11.85
CA ASN A 1004 42.32 0.70 11.51
C ASN A 1004 40.94 0.21 12.00
N ILE A 1005 40.89 -0.75 12.92
CA ILE A 1005 39.64 -1.34 13.42
C ILE A 1005 39.04 -0.50 14.56
N LEU A 1006 37.77 -0.12 14.44
CA LEU A 1006 36.97 0.39 15.55
C LEU A 1006 36.24 -0.78 16.22
N GLU A 1007 36.46 -0.99 17.51
CA GLU A 1007 35.87 -2.08 18.30
C GLU A 1007 35.00 -1.51 19.42
N PHE A 1008 33.76 -1.98 19.57
CA PHE A 1008 32.80 -1.44 20.54
C PHE A 1008 31.78 -2.46 21.06
N PHE A 1009 31.25 -2.20 22.26
CA PHE A 1009 30.33 -3.08 22.98
C PHE A 1009 28.86 -2.66 22.81
N MET A 1010 28.00 -3.63 22.50
CA MET A 1010 26.55 -3.45 22.45
C MET A 1010 25.84 -4.52 23.30
N PRO A 1011 25.31 -4.16 24.49
CA PRO A 1011 24.30 -4.98 25.18
C PRO A 1011 22.93 -4.89 24.49
N ALA A 1012 22.03 -5.81 24.83
CA ALA A 1012 20.63 -5.78 24.41
C ALA A 1012 19.99 -4.39 24.64
N GLY A 1013 19.26 -3.89 23.63
CA GLY A 1013 18.64 -2.56 23.65
C GLY A 1013 19.60 -1.38 23.44
N CYS A 1014 20.92 -1.61 23.27
CA CYS A 1014 21.89 -0.55 23.03
C CYS A 1014 21.67 0.11 21.66
N GLN A 1015 21.78 1.44 21.63
CA GLN A 1015 21.56 2.31 20.46
C GLN A 1015 22.70 3.34 20.37
N LEU A 1016 23.45 3.32 19.26
CA LEU A 1016 24.71 4.04 19.10
C LEU A 1016 24.81 4.75 17.75
N MET A 1017 25.37 5.96 17.76
CA MET A 1017 25.85 6.65 16.57
C MET A 1017 27.38 6.54 16.50
N ILE A 1018 27.92 6.31 15.32
CA ILE A 1018 29.35 6.41 15.04
C ILE A 1018 29.54 7.59 14.08
N LYS A 1019 30.51 8.47 14.38
CA LYS A 1019 30.85 9.63 13.54
C LYS A 1019 32.37 9.77 13.44
N PRO A 1020 32.90 10.28 12.32
CA PRO A 1020 34.28 10.71 12.29
C PRO A 1020 34.43 11.96 13.18
N VAL A 1021 35.64 12.21 13.66
CA VAL A 1021 36.03 13.52 14.16
C VAL A 1021 37.25 14.01 13.40
N ASP A 1022 37.23 15.28 13.02
CA ASP A 1022 38.43 15.98 12.58
C ASP A 1022 39.33 16.19 13.81
N SER A 1023 40.18 15.20 14.08
CA SER A 1023 41.13 15.22 15.20
C SER A 1023 42.45 14.62 14.76
N ILE A 1024 43.48 15.45 14.65
CA ILE A 1024 44.85 15.02 14.35
C ILE A 1024 45.45 14.38 15.60
N ARG A 1025 45.37 13.06 15.71
CA ARG A 1025 45.92 12.29 16.84
C ARG A 1025 47.39 11.94 16.60
N THR A 1026 48.29 12.87 16.94
CA THR A 1026 49.74 12.67 16.82
C THR A 1026 50.32 11.92 18.02
N ASN A 1027 51.21 10.97 17.76
CA ASN A 1027 51.99 10.29 18.80
C ASN A 1027 53.39 10.94 18.87
N ILE A 1028 53.47 12.12 19.49
CA ILE A 1028 54.67 12.98 19.46
C ILE A 1028 55.77 12.38 20.33
N ARG A 1029 56.77 11.77 19.70
CA ARG A 1029 58.02 11.34 20.34
C ARG A 1029 59.17 12.23 19.88
N LEU A 1030 59.46 13.26 20.67
CA LEU A 1030 60.58 14.18 20.44
C LEU A 1030 61.81 13.69 21.21
N ASP A 1031 62.96 13.66 20.54
CA ASP A 1031 64.24 13.28 21.14
C ASP A 1031 65.04 14.53 21.49
N TRP A 1032 65.03 14.89 22.78
CA TRP A 1032 65.70 16.06 23.34
C TRP A 1032 66.41 15.69 24.64
N THR A 1033 67.61 16.22 24.86
CA THR A 1033 68.27 16.13 26.17
C THR A 1033 67.54 17.02 27.19
N LEU A 1034 67.57 16.64 28.46
CA LEU A 1034 66.86 17.36 29.52
C LEU A 1034 67.31 18.82 29.63
N ASP A 1035 68.60 19.07 29.48
CA ASP A 1035 69.19 20.41 29.53
C ASP A 1035 68.81 21.25 28.31
N ALA A 1036 68.68 20.65 27.11
CA ALA A 1036 68.17 21.33 25.92
C ALA A 1036 66.68 21.68 26.07
N PHE A 1037 65.87 20.78 26.65
CA PHE A 1037 64.46 21.04 26.95
C PHE A 1037 64.29 22.24 27.89
N TYR A 1038 64.99 22.26 29.03
CA TYR A 1038 64.85 23.35 30.00
C TYR A 1038 65.49 24.67 29.53
N SER A 1039 66.67 24.65 28.87
CA SER A 1039 67.28 25.87 28.32
C SER A 1039 66.48 26.48 27.15
N ALA A 1040 65.72 25.68 26.40
CA ALA A 1040 64.75 26.17 25.41
C ALA A 1040 63.47 26.77 26.04
N GLY A 1041 63.37 26.84 27.37
CA GLY A 1041 62.22 27.36 28.11
C GLY A 1041 61.30 26.31 28.73
N GLY A 1042 61.73 25.05 28.77
CA GLY A 1042 61.11 23.96 29.52
C GLY A 1042 59.65 23.69 29.16
N THR A 1043 58.89 23.27 30.18
CA THR A 1043 57.47 22.91 30.04
C THR A 1043 56.62 24.04 29.46
N THR A 1044 56.90 25.30 29.80
CA THR A 1044 56.11 26.46 29.34
C THR A 1044 56.29 26.68 27.84
N LYS A 1045 57.52 26.91 27.35
CA LYS A 1045 57.75 27.11 25.91
C LYS A 1045 57.48 25.84 25.08
N PHE A 1046 57.57 24.65 25.69
CA PHE A 1046 57.11 23.42 25.06
C PHE A 1046 55.59 23.41 24.87
N VAL A 1047 54.82 23.70 25.93
CA VAL A 1047 53.37 23.86 25.85
C VAL A 1047 52.99 24.92 24.84
N ASP A 1048 53.59 26.12 24.88
CA ASP A 1048 53.30 27.20 23.94
C ASP A 1048 53.56 26.81 22.48
N ARG A 1049 54.68 26.11 22.21
CA ARG A 1049 55.04 25.66 20.85
C ARG A 1049 54.17 24.51 20.34
N VAL A 1050 53.83 23.55 21.19
CA VAL A 1050 52.91 22.45 20.83
C VAL A 1050 51.49 22.99 20.65
N ALA A 1051 51.04 23.91 21.51
CA ALA A 1051 49.77 24.60 21.41
C ALA A 1051 49.68 25.41 20.10
N ALA A 1052 50.68 26.24 19.79
CA ALA A 1052 50.75 27.00 18.55
C ALA A 1052 50.84 26.09 17.31
N SER A 1053 51.62 25.00 17.36
CA SER A 1053 51.76 24.06 16.23
C SER A 1053 50.53 23.15 16.03
N LEU A 1054 49.60 23.11 16.99
CA LEU A 1054 48.33 22.39 16.91
C LEU A 1054 47.10 23.33 16.84
N GLY A 1055 47.31 24.65 16.85
CA GLY A 1055 46.24 25.66 16.79
C GLY A 1055 45.35 25.76 18.04
N ILE A 1056 45.79 25.27 19.19
CA ILE A 1056 45.00 25.25 20.44
C ILE A 1056 45.56 26.23 21.49
N HIS A 1057 44.77 26.56 22.52
CA HIS A 1057 45.22 27.43 23.60
C HIS A 1057 46.16 26.70 24.57
N ALA A 1058 47.21 27.38 25.06
CA ALA A 1058 48.24 26.80 25.92
C ALA A 1058 47.69 26.16 27.21
N SER A 1059 46.65 26.76 27.81
CA SER A 1059 46.02 26.26 29.04
C SER A 1059 45.36 24.88 28.91
N THR A 1060 45.16 24.38 27.69
CA THR A 1060 44.54 23.07 27.44
C THR A 1060 45.56 21.92 27.55
N ILE A 1061 46.85 22.21 27.67
CA ILE A 1061 47.93 21.21 27.77
C ILE A 1061 48.51 21.22 29.19
N LYS A 1062 48.60 20.05 29.84
CA LYS A 1062 49.21 19.89 31.17
C LYS A 1062 50.35 18.86 31.13
N VAL A 1063 51.57 19.29 31.41
CA VAL A 1063 52.70 18.37 31.64
C VAL A 1063 52.56 17.75 33.03
N VAL A 1064 52.65 16.42 33.13
CA VAL A 1064 52.36 15.68 34.38
C VAL A 1064 53.63 15.23 35.11
N ALA A 1065 54.63 14.69 34.41
CA ALA A 1065 55.94 14.29 34.95
C ALA A 1065 56.98 14.11 33.82
N VAL A 1066 58.26 13.97 34.17
CA VAL A 1066 59.38 13.66 33.26
C VAL A 1066 60.31 12.65 33.93
N TYR A 1067 60.81 11.65 33.19
CA TYR A 1067 61.60 10.51 33.72
C TYR A 1067 62.83 10.20 32.84
N LYS A 1068 63.75 9.35 33.34
CA LYS A 1068 65.08 9.06 32.74
C LYS A 1068 65.35 7.55 32.66
N GLY A 1069 66.03 7.09 31.59
CA GLY A 1069 66.48 5.71 31.40
C GLY A 1069 67.57 5.60 30.31
N SER A 1070 68.27 4.47 30.24
CA SER A 1070 69.45 4.25 29.37
C SER A 1070 69.41 2.90 28.63
N VAL A 1071 70.30 2.72 27.65
CA VAL A 1071 70.31 1.61 26.67
C VAL A 1071 71.60 0.78 26.77
N ILE A 1072 71.52 -0.51 26.46
CA ILE A 1072 72.66 -1.44 26.30
C ILE A 1072 72.82 -1.75 24.81
N VAL A 1073 74.06 -1.87 24.33
CA VAL A 1073 74.41 -2.19 22.93
C VAL A 1073 75.47 -3.28 22.91
N ASP A 1074 75.29 -4.29 22.07
CA ASP A 1074 76.18 -5.45 21.94
C ASP A 1074 76.38 -5.75 20.44
N PHE A 1075 77.61 -6.01 20.00
CA PHE A 1075 77.93 -6.13 18.56
C PHE A 1075 79.18 -6.97 18.27
N ILE A 1076 79.19 -7.59 17.09
CA ILE A 1076 80.25 -8.49 16.61
C ILE A 1076 80.91 -7.86 15.38
N ILE A 1077 82.23 -8.01 15.24
CA ILE A 1077 83.02 -7.47 14.12
C ILE A 1077 83.72 -8.61 13.39
N VAL A 1078 83.63 -8.61 12.06
CA VAL A 1078 84.37 -9.50 11.15
C VAL A 1078 85.19 -8.61 10.21
N PRO A 1079 86.50 -8.84 9.97
CA PRO A 1079 87.29 -8.03 9.05
C PRO A 1079 87.18 -8.51 7.59
N ASP A 1080 87.01 -7.59 6.65
CA ASP A 1080 86.85 -7.87 5.20
C ASP A 1080 88.18 -7.85 4.39
N ASP A 1081 89.33 -7.56 5.01
CA ASP A 1081 90.66 -7.65 4.38
C ASP A 1081 91.66 -8.38 5.30
N ALA A 1082 92.45 -9.29 4.71
CA ALA A 1082 93.42 -10.16 5.38
C ALA A 1082 94.60 -9.40 6.03
N LYS A 1083 94.73 -8.09 5.82
CA LYS A 1083 95.73 -7.23 6.46
C LYS A 1083 95.30 -6.67 7.83
N VAL A 1084 94.03 -6.86 8.24
CA VAL A 1084 93.52 -6.38 9.53
C VAL A 1084 92.91 -7.55 10.32
N THR A 1085 93.48 -7.88 11.47
CA THR A 1085 92.96 -8.95 12.33
C THR A 1085 91.89 -8.43 13.28
N ALA A 1086 90.93 -9.28 13.65
CA ALA A 1086 89.92 -8.92 14.67
C ALA A 1086 90.56 -8.43 15.98
N THR A 1087 91.72 -9.00 16.35
CA THR A 1087 92.51 -8.60 17.51
C THR A 1087 92.99 -7.15 17.45
N SER A 1088 93.41 -6.64 16.29
CA SER A 1088 93.88 -5.24 16.19
C SER A 1088 92.72 -4.24 16.24
N ILE A 1089 91.57 -4.58 15.63
CA ILE A 1089 90.35 -3.77 15.74
C ILE A 1089 89.84 -3.74 17.20
N GLN A 1090 89.78 -4.91 17.85
CA GLN A 1090 89.34 -5.02 19.25
C GLN A 1090 90.27 -4.25 20.21
N THR A 1091 91.59 -4.28 19.97
CA THR A 1091 92.57 -3.46 20.70
C THR A 1091 92.35 -1.96 20.45
N GLY A 1092 92.07 -1.56 19.21
CA GLY A 1092 91.73 -0.18 18.87
C GLY A 1092 90.49 0.33 19.61
N ILE A 1093 89.43 -0.48 19.66
CA ILE A 1093 88.18 -0.16 20.39
C ILE A 1093 88.43 -0.08 21.89
N GLN A 1094 89.17 -1.03 22.49
CA GLN A 1094 89.56 -0.94 23.90
C GLN A 1094 90.31 0.37 24.21
N ASN A 1095 91.30 0.74 23.38
CA ASN A 1095 92.07 1.97 23.57
C ASN A 1095 91.24 3.24 23.39
N THR A 1096 90.28 3.25 22.45
CA THR A 1096 89.31 4.33 22.28
C THR A 1096 88.41 4.49 23.52
N ILE A 1097 87.89 3.40 24.08
CA ILE A 1097 87.07 3.44 25.30
C ILE A 1097 87.89 3.89 26.53
N LYS A 1098 89.15 3.45 26.65
CA LYS A 1098 90.04 3.85 27.75
C LYS A 1098 90.52 5.30 27.66
N SER A 1099 90.69 5.85 26.46
CA SER A 1099 91.13 7.24 26.26
C SER A 1099 89.96 8.24 26.29
N ASN A 1100 88.77 7.82 25.85
CA ASN A 1100 87.56 8.62 25.86
C ASN A 1100 86.33 7.72 26.15
N PRO A 1101 85.91 7.59 27.42
CA PRO A 1101 84.71 6.84 27.80
C PRO A 1101 83.38 7.39 27.24
N THR A 1102 83.42 8.51 26.51
CA THR A 1102 82.29 9.10 25.78
C THR A 1102 82.43 9.03 24.26
N ALA A 1103 83.41 8.30 23.71
CA ALA A 1103 83.69 8.23 22.28
C ALA A 1103 82.51 7.73 21.42
N TYR A 1104 81.60 6.95 21.99
CA TYR A 1104 80.38 6.46 21.34
C TYR A 1104 79.15 7.35 21.61
N GLY A 1105 79.36 8.63 21.97
CA GLY A 1105 78.31 9.64 22.15
C GLY A 1105 77.65 9.67 23.53
N ALA A 1106 77.92 8.71 24.41
CA ALA A 1106 77.42 8.66 25.78
C ALA A 1106 78.45 8.03 26.75
N PRO A 1107 78.40 8.32 28.06
CA PRO A 1107 79.32 7.74 29.03
C PRO A 1107 79.13 6.22 29.17
N VAL A 1108 80.17 5.46 28.83
CA VAL A 1108 80.22 4.00 29.00
C VAL A 1108 80.30 3.66 30.48
N LEU A 1109 79.23 3.06 31.02
CA LEU A 1109 79.15 2.69 32.45
C LEU A 1109 79.79 1.33 32.74
N ASP A 1110 79.64 0.36 31.85
CA ASP A 1110 80.34 -0.93 31.88
C ASP A 1110 80.71 -1.34 30.45
N ALA A 1111 81.87 -1.97 30.29
CA ALA A 1111 82.33 -2.51 29.02
C ALA A 1111 83.32 -3.66 29.23
N SER A 1112 83.13 -4.74 28.46
CA SER A 1112 84.07 -5.84 28.37
C SER A 1112 84.36 -6.16 26.89
N ALA A 1113 85.51 -6.78 26.63
CA ALA A 1113 85.87 -7.27 25.30
C ALA A 1113 86.68 -8.57 25.46
N GLY A 1114 86.31 -9.61 24.70
CA GLY A 1114 86.91 -10.94 24.86
C GLY A 1114 86.73 -11.55 26.25
N GLY A 1115 85.66 -11.19 26.97
CA GLY A 1115 85.39 -11.62 28.35
C GLY A 1115 86.18 -10.89 29.44
N THR A 1116 87.03 -9.91 29.09
CA THR A 1116 87.80 -9.11 30.06
C THR A 1116 87.19 -7.71 30.21
N ALA A 1117 87.00 -7.24 31.45
CA ALA A 1117 86.46 -5.91 31.75
C ALA A 1117 87.47 -4.78 31.44
N VAL A 1118 86.95 -3.65 30.94
CA VAL A 1118 87.72 -2.51 30.43
C VAL A 1118 87.36 -1.23 31.18
N VAL A 1119 86.06 -1.03 31.41
CA VAL A 1119 85.45 0.02 32.24
C VAL A 1119 84.35 -0.64 33.05
N THR A 1120 84.24 -0.33 34.35
CA THR A 1120 83.15 -0.82 35.22
C THR A 1120 82.75 0.28 36.21
N GLY A 1121 81.44 0.48 36.41
CA GLY A 1121 80.91 1.60 37.19
C GLY A 1121 81.36 2.98 36.69
N GLY A 1122 81.65 3.13 35.40
CA GLY A 1122 82.16 4.35 34.78
C GLY A 1122 83.63 4.67 35.05
N LYS A 1123 84.43 3.73 35.58
CA LYS A 1123 85.87 3.90 35.82
C LYS A 1123 86.72 2.95 34.98
N ILE A 1124 87.79 3.50 34.40
CA ILE A 1124 88.74 2.79 33.53
C ILE A 1124 89.69 1.92 34.36
N ILE A 1125 89.95 0.69 33.90
CA ILE A 1125 90.91 -0.23 34.54
C ILE A 1125 92.28 -0.14 33.82
N ASN A 1126 93.28 0.40 34.53
CA ASN A 1126 94.64 0.62 34.05
C ASN A 1126 95.64 -0.33 34.73
N ASN A 1127 96.27 -1.21 33.95
CA ASN A 1127 97.48 -1.93 34.35
C ASN A 1127 98.73 -1.13 33.94
N THR A 1128 99.71 -0.99 34.83
CA THR A 1128 100.91 -0.16 34.65
C THR A 1128 102.17 -0.98 34.37
N SER A 1129 102.88 -0.72 33.26
CA SER A 1129 104.33 -1.04 33.15
C SER A 1129 105.06 -0.35 31.96
N THR A 1130 105.83 0.71 32.29
CA THR A 1130 107.21 1.03 31.82
C THR A 1130 107.61 1.19 30.33
N GLY A 1131 108.37 2.27 30.05
CA GLY A 1131 109.18 2.55 28.83
C GLY A 1131 108.47 3.51 27.85
N GLY A 1132 109.01 4.63 27.36
CA GLY A 1132 110.39 5.10 27.12
C GLY A 1132 110.56 5.35 25.60
N SER A 1133 111.24 6.38 25.04
CA SER A 1133 112.08 7.48 25.55
C SER A 1133 112.31 8.55 24.45
N THR A 1134 112.83 9.76 24.79
CA THR A 1134 113.67 10.68 23.94
C THR A 1134 113.07 11.33 22.65
N THR A 1135 112.84 12.67 22.58
CA THR A 1135 113.71 13.81 22.10
C THR A 1135 113.94 13.90 20.55
N THR A 1136 114.10 15.03 19.83
CA THR A 1136 114.19 16.52 20.08
C THR A 1136 114.16 17.30 18.73
N GLY A 1137 113.97 18.64 18.75
CA GLY A 1137 114.23 19.59 17.63
C GLY A 1137 112.99 19.95 16.78
N GLU A 1138 112.66 21.19 16.38
CA GLU A 1138 113.39 22.37 15.83
C GLU A 1138 113.72 22.30 14.31
N THR A 1139 113.56 23.32 13.43
CA THR A 1139 112.71 24.56 13.35
C THR A 1139 112.69 25.05 11.85
N VAL A 1140 111.82 26.00 11.47
CA VAL A 1140 111.87 26.92 10.28
C VAL A 1140 111.40 26.44 8.89
N THR A 1141 110.12 26.73 8.59
CA THR A 1141 109.55 27.63 7.54
C THR A 1141 110.06 27.73 6.06
N VAL A 1142 109.08 27.99 5.16
CA VAL A 1142 109.14 28.57 3.77
C VAL A 1142 109.31 27.61 2.57
N GLY A 1143 108.49 27.83 1.53
CA GLY A 1143 108.80 27.50 0.13
C GLY A 1143 107.67 26.80 -0.63
N GLY A 1144 107.18 27.36 -1.74
CA GLY A 1144 106.09 26.76 -2.53
C GLY A 1144 106.36 26.70 -4.04
N SER A 1145 105.45 26.04 -4.76
CA SER A 1145 105.29 26.01 -6.24
C SER A 1145 106.34 25.24 -7.06
N GLY A 1146 105.92 24.62 -8.19
CA GLY A 1146 106.85 23.98 -9.15
C GLY A 1146 106.26 22.96 -10.14
N ASN A 1147 105.39 23.40 -11.06
CA ASN A 1147 104.74 22.65 -12.17
C ASN A 1147 105.57 21.57 -12.91
N ASN A 1148 104.87 20.53 -13.41
CA ASN A 1148 104.62 20.24 -14.86
C ASN A 1148 103.84 18.91 -15.03
N GLY A 1149 103.00 18.66 -16.04
CA GLY A 1149 102.47 19.51 -17.13
C GLY A 1149 102.03 18.66 -18.34
N GLY A 1150 100.80 18.81 -18.87
CA GLY A 1150 100.35 18.04 -20.05
C GLY A 1150 98.88 18.20 -20.50
N THR A 1151 98.65 19.05 -21.53
CA THR A 1151 97.67 18.97 -22.66
C THR A 1151 96.29 18.29 -22.52
N SER A 1152 95.17 18.83 -23.05
CA SER A 1152 94.87 20.17 -23.61
C SER A 1152 93.35 20.37 -23.87
N THR A 1153 92.84 21.58 -23.60
CA THR A 1153 91.43 22.05 -23.62
C THR A 1153 90.83 22.34 -25.00
N PRO A 1154 89.47 22.44 -25.13
CA PRO A 1154 88.73 23.73 -25.11
C PRO A 1154 87.38 23.71 -24.31
N VAL A 1155 86.55 24.76 -24.10
CA VAL A 1155 86.65 26.25 -23.95
C VAL A 1155 85.27 26.82 -23.44
N ILE A 1156 85.28 27.74 -22.44
CA ILE A 1156 84.47 28.98 -22.16
C ILE A 1156 82.94 29.00 -22.56
N ASP A 1157 81.91 29.23 -21.71
CA ASP A 1157 81.43 30.44 -20.91
C ASP A 1157 80.82 31.60 -21.79
N THR A 1158 79.88 32.51 -21.44
CA THR A 1158 79.40 33.14 -20.17
C THR A 1158 77.92 33.69 -20.20
N SER A 1159 77.34 33.95 -19.02
CA SER A 1159 76.46 35.10 -18.63
C SER A 1159 74.90 35.21 -18.83
N ASN A 1160 74.24 35.70 -17.75
CA ASN A 1160 73.10 36.65 -17.62
C ASN A 1160 71.58 36.31 -17.86
N ASN A 1161 70.74 37.06 -17.10
CA ASN A 1161 69.25 37.11 -16.94
C ASN A 1161 68.48 37.67 -18.19
N PRO A 1162 67.11 37.63 -18.33
CA PRO A 1162 66.04 37.54 -17.30
C PRO A 1162 64.77 36.66 -17.69
N LYS A 1163 63.62 36.90 -17.03
CA LYS A 1163 62.26 36.34 -17.31
C LYS A 1163 61.66 36.74 -18.68
N VAL A 1164 60.77 35.90 -19.26
CA VAL A 1164 59.39 36.19 -19.77
C VAL A 1164 58.76 34.94 -20.45
N ILE A 1165 57.45 34.96 -20.77
CA ILE A 1165 56.59 33.85 -21.29
C ILE A 1165 56.15 34.13 -22.75
N VAL A 1166 55.97 33.11 -23.61
CA VAL A 1166 54.94 33.02 -24.71
C VAL A 1166 54.92 31.61 -25.36
N GLN A 1167 53.85 31.29 -26.12
CA GLN A 1167 53.53 29.97 -26.71
C GLN A 1167 53.94 29.81 -28.21
N SER A 1168 53.95 28.57 -28.72
CA SER A 1168 53.13 28.06 -29.86
C SER A 1168 53.83 27.18 -30.94
N GLY A 1169 53.11 26.17 -31.44
CA GLY A 1169 53.39 25.38 -32.67
C GLY A 1169 54.49 24.30 -32.60
N GLY A 1170 54.41 23.15 -33.31
CA GLY A 1170 53.30 22.56 -34.09
C GLY A 1170 53.77 21.52 -35.13
N SER A 1171 52.92 20.51 -35.46
CA SER A 1171 53.14 19.45 -36.49
C SER A 1171 54.18 18.35 -36.11
N SER A 1172 54.04 17.06 -36.47
CA SER A 1172 52.91 16.25 -36.98
C SER A 1172 53.26 14.75 -36.91
N ASP A 1173 52.29 13.85 -36.72
CA ASP A 1173 51.83 12.96 -37.81
C ASP A 1173 50.56 12.14 -37.45
N ASN A 1174 49.95 11.50 -38.46
CA ASN A 1174 48.65 10.82 -38.36
C ASN A 1174 48.77 9.29 -38.40
N GLU A 1175 48.00 8.58 -37.56
CA GLU A 1175 47.56 7.21 -37.90
C GLU A 1175 46.19 6.80 -37.30
N ASP A 1176 45.80 7.25 -36.10
CA ASP A 1176 44.63 6.68 -35.41
C ASP A 1176 43.24 7.21 -35.82
N GLN A 1177 43.14 8.32 -36.56
CA GLN A 1177 41.84 8.89 -36.96
C GLN A 1177 41.01 7.97 -37.87
N VAL A 1178 41.65 7.07 -38.63
CA VAL A 1178 40.96 6.21 -39.62
C VAL A 1178 40.19 5.05 -38.95
N LYS A 1179 40.69 4.52 -37.83
CA LYS A 1179 40.11 3.33 -37.17
C LYS A 1179 38.77 3.64 -36.46
N LEU A 1180 38.62 4.85 -35.93
CA LEU A 1180 37.44 5.25 -35.16
C LEU A 1180 36.18 5.42 -36.05
N ILE A 1181 36.36 5.94 -37.27
CA ILE A 1181 35.26 6.22 -38.21
C ILE A 1181 34.59 4.93 -38.69
N VAL A 1182 35.38 3.88 -38.99
CA VAL A 1182 34.86 2.59 -39.47
C VAL A 1182 33.95 1.93 -38.42
N ILE A 1183 34.33 1.97 -37.14
CA ILE A 1183 33.56 1.36 -36.04
C ILE A 1183 32.20 2.07 -35.86
N LEU A 1184 32.18 3.41 -35.91
CA LEU A 1184 30.95 4.19 -35.78
C LEU A 1184 29.95 3.92 -36.92
N VAL A 1185 30.44 3.79 -38.16
CA VAL A 1185 29.57 3.48 -39.32
C VAL A 1185 28.94 2.09 -39.18
N VAL A 1186 29.68 1.07 -38.74
CA VAL A 1186 29.15 -0.28 -38.53
C VAL A 1186 28.07 -0.31 -37.45
N ILE A 1187 28.29 0.40 -36.33
CA ILE A 1187 27.30 0.48 -35.23
C ILE A 1187 25.99 1.12 -35.72
N VAL A 1188 26.06 2.22 -36.48
CA VAL A 1188 24.87 2.89 -37.04
C VAL A 1188 24.11 1.97 -38.00
N VAL A 1189 24.79 1.22 -38.87
CA VAL A 1189 24.15 0.26 -39.79
C VAL A 1189 23.46 -0.87 -39.03
N VAL A 1190 24.07 -1.42 -37.98
CA VAL A 1190 23.46 -2.48 -37.15
C VAL A 1190 22.21 -1.95 -36.42
N ILE A 1191 22.25 -0.73 -35.87
CA ILE A 1191 21.10 -0.09 -35.22
C ILE A 1191 19.95 0.11 -36.22
N ILE A 1192 20.23 0.56 -37.45
CA ILE A 1192 19.21 0.75 -38.49
C ILE A 1192 18.58 -0.60 -38.88
N ILE A 1193 19.37 -1.65 -39.11
CA ILE A 1193 18.86 -2.98 -39.46
C ILE A 1193 18.01 -3.57 -38.31
N GLY A 1194 18.48 -3.45 -37.06
CA GLY A 1194 17.72 -3.86 -35.87
C GLY A 1194 16.41 -3.10 -35.70
N SER A 1195 16.40 -1.80 -36.00
CA SER A 1195 15.20 -0.96 -35.96
C SER A 1195 14.18 -1.36 -37.03
N VAL A 1196 14.62 -1.63 -38.26
CA VAL A 1196 13.76 -2.07 -39.36
C VAL A 1196 13.19 -3.48 -39.10
N ALA A 1197 14.00 -4.41 -38.60
CA ALA A 1197 13.53 -5.73 -38.20
C ALA A 1197 12.48 -5.65 -37.07
N SER A 1198 12.75 -4.84 -36.05
CA SER A 1198 11.81 -4.60 -34.93
C SER A 1198 10.50 -3.97 -35.41
N TYR A 1199 10.56 -3.02 -36.36
CA TYR A 1199 9.38 -2.38 -36.95
C TYR A 1199 8.49 -3.39 -37.71
N PHE A 1200 9.09 -4.30 -38.50
CA PHE A 1200 8.32 -5.34 -39.19
C PHE A 1200 7.76 -6.41 -38.24
N ILE A 1201 8.49 -6.79 -37.19
CA ILE A 1201 7.98 -7.66 -36.13
C ILE A 1201 6.80 -7.00 -35.41
N TYR A 1202 6.93 -5.71 -35.07
CA TYR A 1202 5.87 -4.91 -34.44
C TYR A 1202 4.63 -4.79 -35.33
N GLN A 1203 4.77 -4.51 -36.63
CA GLN A 1203 3.62 -4.54 -37.56
C GLN A 1203 2.96 -5.93 -37.64
N LYS A 1204 3.74 -7.02 -37.62
CA LYS A 1204 3.22 -8.39 -37.67
C LYS A 1204 2.48 -8.77 -36.38
N TYR A 1205 2.94 -8.27 -35.24
CA TYR A 1205 2.26 -8.37 -33.95
C TYR A 1205 0.96 -7.54 -33.91
N GLN A 1206 1.01 -6.27 -34.34
CA GLN A 1206 -0.16 -5.38 -34.49
C GLN A 1206 -1.25 -6.00 -35.36
N LYS A 1207 -0.92 -6.58 -36.53
CA LYS A 1207 -1.90 -7.29 -37.37
C LYS A 1207 -2.52 -8.50 -36.66
N LYS A 1208 -1.73 -9.29 -35.92
CA LYS A 1208 -2.25 -10.42 -35.13
C LYS A 1208 -3.16 -9.98 -33.96
N GLN A 1209 -2.84 -8.86 -33.31
CA GLN A 1209 -3.69 -8.26 -32.27
C GLN A 1209 -5.02 -7.76 -32.88
N ASN A 1210 -4.95 -6.88 -33.88
CA ASN A 1210 -6.15 -6.33 -34.52
C ASN A 1210 -7.07 -7.42 -35.09
N GLN A 1211 -6.53 -8.51 -35.65
CA GLN A 1211 -7.34 -9.60 -36.17
C GLN A 1211 -7.97 -10.49 -35.08
N LYS A 1212 -7.37 -10.57 -33.88
CA LYS A 1212 -8.06 -11.10 -32.69
C LYS A 1212 -9.17 -10.16 -32.23
N SER A 1213 -8.91 -8.85 -32.16
CA SER A 1213 -9.91 -7.85 -31.77
C SER A 1213 -11.13 -7.84 -32.70
N ILE A 1214 -10.92 -7.92 -34.02
CA ILE A 1214 -11.98 -7.96 -35.03
C ILE A 1214 -12.84 -9.23 -34.91
N ASN A 1215 -12.24 -10.38 -34.59
CA ASN A 1215 -13.02 -11.61 -34.35
C ASN A 1215 -13.87 -11.49 -33.08
N LYS A 1216 -13.28 -11.02 -31.96
CA LYS A 1216 -14.04 -10.82 -30.70
C LYS A 1216 -15.14 -9.76 -30.82
N LEU A 1217 -14.95 -8.77 -31.69
CA LEU A 1217 -15.99 -7.78 -32.05
C LEU A 1217 -17.15 -8.42 -32.81
N LYS A 1218 -16.89 -9.32 -33.79
CA LYS A 1218 -17.95 -10.02 -34.52
C LYS A 1218 -18.82 -10.88 -33.62
N GLU A 1219 -18.19 -11.66 -32.74
CA GLU A 1219 -18.87 -12.48 -31.73
C GLU A 1219 -19.78 -11.62 -30.84
N GLY A 1220 -19.33 -10.41 -30.47
CA GLY A 1220 -20.15 -9.43 -29.74
C GLY A 1220 -21.28 -8.80 -30.57
N THR A 1221 -21.06 -8.47 -31.83
CA THR A 1221 -22.10 -7.87 -32.70
C THR A 1221 -23.22 -8.86 -33.03
N GLU A 1222 -22.90 -10.13 -33.26
CA GLU A 1222 -23.89 -11.17 -33.54
C GLU A 1222 -24.79 -11.45 -32.32
N ALA A 1223 -24.26 -11.37 -31.09
CA ALA A 1223 -25.05 -11.49 -29.87
C ALA A 1223 -26.10 -10.36 -29.71
N VAL A 1224 -25.73 -9.10 -30.00
CA VAL A 1224 -26.67 -7.95 -29.90
C VAL A 1224 -27.70 -7.96 -31.04
N ALA A 1225 -27.37 -8.53 -32.20
CA ALA A 1225 -28.31 -8.67 -33.31
C ALA A 1225 -29.47 -9.65 -33.02
N GLN A 1226 -29.32 -10.56 -32.05
CA GLN A 1226 -30.39 -11.47 -31.61
C GLN A 1226 -31.35 -10.84 -30.59
N SER A 1227 -30.85 -10.02 -29.65
CA SER A 1227 -31.68 -9.48 -28.55
C SER A 1227 -32.78 -8.51 -28.98
N SER A 1228 -32.78 -8.04 -30.24
CA SER A 1228 -33.76 -7.07 -30.77
C SER A 1228 -35.02 -7.70 -31.39
N ARG A 1229 -35.14 -9.04 -31.45
CA ARG A 1229 -36.23 -9.71 -32.20
C ARG A 1229 -37.28 -10.41 -31.34
N ASP A 1230 -36.94 -10.88 -30.14
CA ASP A 1230 -37.82 -11.73 -29.31
C ASP A 1230 -38.49 -11.01 -28.13
N ALA A 1231 -38.48 -9.66 -28.14
CA ALA A 1231 -38.93 -8.79 -27.05
C ALA A 1231 -40.47 -8.75 -26.80
N SER A 1232 -41.22 -9.77 -27.23
CA SER A 1232 -42.68 -9.81 -27.19
C SER A 1232 -43.30 -11.06 -26.56
N GLY A 1233 -42.50 -11.99 -25.98
CA GLY A 1233 -43.03 -13.25 -25.46
C GLY A 1233 -42.23 -14.02 -24.39
N LEU A 1234 -41.22 -13.42 -23.75
CA LEU A 1234 -40.32 -14.12 -22.82
C LEU A 1234 -40.44 -13.62 -21.37
N GLY A 1235 -40.39 -14.55 -20.41
CA GLY A 1235 -40.61 -14.30 -18.98
C GLY A 1235 -39.38 -14.45 -18.07
N ASP A 1236 -39.59 -14.31 -16.76
CA ASP A 1236 -38.63 -14.14 -15.65
C ASP A 1236 -37.41 -15.10 -15.52
N HIS A 1237 -37.19 -16.05 -16.45
CA HIS A 1237 -36.12 -17.06 -16.35
C HIS A 1237 -34.79 -16.68 -17.04
N GLU A 1238 -34.75 -15.73 -17.98
CA GLU A 1238 -33.55 -15.50 -18.83
C GLU A 1238 -32.38 -14.76 -18.15
N VAL A 1239 -32.57 -14.22 -16.94
CA VAL A 1239 -31.56 -13.36 -16.25
C VAL A 1239 -30.19 -14.04 -16.08
N LYS A 1240 -30.15 -15.39 -16.04
CA LYS A 1240 -28.92 -16.18 -15.89
C LYS A 1240 -28.22 -16.47 -17.24
N ASP A 1241 -28.96 -16.76 -18.31
CA ASP A 1241 -28.37 -17.23 -19.59
C ASP A 1241 -27.81 -16.08 -20.44
N GLN A 1242 -28.49 -14.93 -20.51
CA GLN A 1242 -27.99 -13.77 -21.29
C GLN A 1242 -26.65 -13.21 -20.76
N ARG A 1243 -26.32 -13.42 -19.47
CA ARG A 1243 -25.03 -12.98 -18.88
C ARG A 1243 -24.01 -14.11 -18.76
N GLY A 1244 -24.43 -15.36 -18.55
CA GLY A 1244 -23.52 -16.51 -18.48
C GLY A 1244 -22.70 -16.73 -19.76
N ARG A 1245 -23.15 -16.20 -20.90
CA ARG A 1245 -22.44 -16.23 -22.19
C ARG A 1245 -21.42 -15.10 -22.39
N GLN A 1246 -21.32 -14.14 -21.46
CA GLN A 1246 -20.30 -13.08 -21.52
C GLN A 1246 -19.03 -13.39 -20.69
N SER A 1247 -19.03 -14.49 -19.92
CA SER A 1247 -17.94 -14.88 -19.02
C SER A 1247 -17.21 -16.18 -19.45
N GLN A 1248 -17.05 -16.41 -20.76
CA GLN A 1248 -16.17 -17.44 -21.35
C GLN A 1248 -15.21 -16.82 -22.38
#